data_AF-A0A165QEG7-F1
#
_entry.id   AF-A0A165QEG7-F1
#
_cell.length_a   1.000
_cell.length_b   1.000
_cell.length_c   1.000
_cell.angle_alpha   90.00
_cell.angle_beta   90.00
_cell.angle_gamma   90.00
#
_symmetry.space_group_name_H-M   'P 1'
#
loop_
_entity.id
_entity.type
_entity.pdbx_description
1 polymer ?
#
loop_
_entity_poly.entity_id
_entity_poly.type
_entity_poly.pdbx_seq_one_letter_code
_entity_poly.pdbx_strand_id
1 'polypeptide(L)'
;EPTTPIRSVATCQPHLSSSGPIWSSPITRKNRREITQKKGSKKRIQTLQKRREERNRREPSPTARAREDILDEALAMLKRHDLTWGDLVLYVSDPASRKGAERYSGMFEIPDRVKQVLTYWVSSFNSPTGRDTVRLWIMEYVKRLIGLEGSRATEDGVLQSRKLIVNESFVANFDLKQICAHLRKLCPTMTELLQEFTLTRRQKKAPTKVSMERNDLVRPLSIRLLGERSQRNSYGRHVLGLYLYATGAQRQTISVLSRMGVCSSYTTIAGRSGWKGSRRLAQSTEPRVNNQSDSEPSDRSNSDKGAGLLRRLSESCRHSARILARTHELGHVYDNINWILHAAEQIMGRKDSIENGTCATVFPLFSAPRSDMYTSDFLESFDIAPPLTQHDIILDSSENNLLTTLLEHNVLRIITSHGGSTFARFAPDVLCTMPRTSECIALHKTDVYPLRAMNIEEMSVKGNAEVLETVFGELGHDLACSAFTETVKIVFGDQLSVARLRAVINNRAGHDSFSKSLLYTAFAPGLFHYQMAATYAVLETHWGNPSLGPHDPACLSWHNTILDRKPFVLSNRPSYRTACDLIFHSLYGRVIHCLGLVTGRTSLEEYAENLTFSELQQHAREIVSRFIKPGTAGVSKLRNARARELLEQDMDSENTVPLTQGDMVFENACLFLRDALLLREFTDAIKSGDSGRIIIILKVFALSFRGSGHTKYAQEALFVIHNLEYIWPKPFRTIMTNNWLVNTTGQPNHWYPVDLLQEHNIFWTKTIYSAQGSGASWDWLEMISPCINVLRTVVTSINEALGSKQGTKHATPDLTRDLEELQRTLAATDVYRIHPGRVIDGEKAVVPNVVSVGLSQLSGPLCEYNRMMSVLKRRRR
;
A
#
# COMPACT_ATOMS: atom_id res chain seq x y z
N GLU A 1 10.69 -40.48 -23.13
CA GLU A 1 9.68 -40.02 -22.17
C GLU A 1 10.37 -39.59 -20.89
N PRO A 2 10.20 -38.34 -20.44
CA PRO A 2 10.33 -38.08 -19.02
C PRO A 2 9.22 -37.17 -18.48
N THR A 3 8.44 -37.79 -17.61
CA THR A 3 7.76 -37.26 -16.42
C THR A 3 8.12 -35.84 -15.98
N THR A 4 7.13 -34.96 -16.08
CA THR A 4 7.14 -33.59 -15.56
C THR A 4 6.86 -33.60 -14.03
N PRO A 5 7.67 -32.95 -13.19
CA PRO A 5 7.35 -32.77 -11.78
C PRO A 5 6.39 -31.59 -11.61
N ILE A 6 5.22 -31.88 -11.05
CA ILE A 6 4.18 -30.92 -10.66
C ILE A 6 4.75 -30.03 -9.54
N ARG A 7 4.87 -28.72 -9.79
CA ARG A 7 5.17 -27.71 -8.77
C ARG A 7 4.01 -27.63 -7.78
N SER A 8 4.26 -28.04 -6.55
CA SER A 8 3.37 -27.89 -5.40
C SER A 8 3.19 -26.41 -5.05
N VAL A 9 1.97 -25.91 -5.21
CA VAL A 9 1.51 -24.67 -4.59
C VAL A 9 1.40 -24.93 -3.09
N ALA A 10 2.24 -24.25 -2.29
CA ALA A 10 2.18 -24.27 -0.84
C ALA A 10 0.85 -23.66 -0.37
N THR A 11 -0.14 -24.53 -0.19
CA THR A 11 -1.37 -24.24 0.53
C THR A 11 -1.07 -24.45 2.01
N CYS A 12 -1.04 -23.37 2.78
CA CYS A 12 -0.94 -23.44 4.22
C CYS A 12 -2.29 -23.94 4.77
N GLN A 13 -2.46 -25.27 4.85
CA GLN A 13 -3.52 -25.90 5.63
C GLN A 13 -3.13 -25.87 7.11
N PRO A 14 -4.03 -25.50 8.03
CA PRO A 14 -3.75 -25.58 9.45
C PRO A 14 -3.58 -27.05 9.87
N HIS A 15 -2.47 -27.33 10.54
CA HIS A 15 -2.18 -28.60 11.18
C HIS A 15 -3.35 -29.08 12.05
N LEU A 16 -3.93 -30.23 11.70
CA LEU A 16 -4.75 -31.04 12.57
C LEU A 16 -3.83 -31.73 13.60
N SER A 17 -3.64 -31.13 14.76
CA SER A 17 -3.27 -31.90 15.95
C SER A 17 -4.57 -32.44 16.56
N SER A 18 -4.92 -33.68 16.21
CA SER A 18 -5.91 -34.42 16.98
C SER A 18 -5.26 -34.80 18.31
N SER A 19 -5.57 -34.06 19.37
CA SER A 19 -5.57 -34.67 20.70
C SER A 19 -6.70 -35.70 20.70
N GLY A 20 -6.32 -36.97 20.64
CA GLY A 20 -7.24 -38.09 20.81
C GLY A 20 -8.04 -37.93 22.12
N PRO A 21 -9.22 -38.56 22.21
CA PRO A 21 -10.07 -38.44 23.38
C PRO A 21 -9.32 -38.96 24.61
N ILE A 22 -9.19 -38.11 25.63
CA ILE A 22 -8.75 -38.50 26.97
C ILE A 22 -9.84 -39.43 27.50
N TRP A 23 -9.53 -40.72 27.55
CA TRP A 23 -10.34 -41.73 28.21
C TRP A 23 -10.28 -41.48 29.72
N SER A 24 -11.24 -40.71 30.22
CA SER A 24 -11.56 -40.69 31.65
C SER A 24 -12.51 -41.84 31.96
N SER A 25 -12.19 -42.54 33.05
CA SER A 25 -12.72 -43.83 33.49
C SER A 25 -14.26 -43.93 33.48
N PRO A 26 -14.82 -45.13 33.25
CA PRO A 26 -16.25 -45.32 33.10
C PRO A 26 -16.98 -45.12 34.44
N ILE A 27 -17.50 -43.93 34.69
CA ILE A 27 -18.60 -43.77 35.65
C ILE A 27 -19.84 -44.39 34.98
N THR A 28 -20.15 -45.60 35.42
CA THR A 28 -21.28 -46.45 34.98
C THR A 28 -22.52 -45.65 34.57
N ARG A 29 -22.95 -45.83 33.31
CA ARG A 29 -24.12 -45.23 32.64
C ARG A 29 -25.42 -45.27 33.48
N LYS A 30 -25.54 -46.21 34.42
CA LYS A 30 -26.69 -46.37 35.32
C LYS A 30 -26.89 -45.15 36.24
N ASN A 31 -25.81 -44.63 36.84
CA ASN A 31 -25.91 -43.51 37.80
C ASN A 31 -26.28 -42.17 37.15
N ARG A 32 -25.82 -41.89 35.92
CA ARG A 32 -26.14 -40.62 35.24
C ARG A 32 -27.60 -40.55 34.78
N ARG A 33 -28.17 -41.66 34.30
CA ARG A 33 -29.61 -41.74 33.98
C ARG A 33 -30.48 -41.58 35.22
N GLU A 34 -30.12 -42.23 36.33
CA GLU A 34 -30.86 -42.10 37.59
C GLU A 34 -30.75 -40.69 38.19
N ILE A 35 -29.58 -40.04 38.15
CA ILE A 35 -29.43 -38.66 38.62
C ILE A 35 -30.18 -37.68 37.70
N THR A 36 -30.17 -37.91 36.38
CA THR A 36 -30.89 -37.05 35.42
C THR A 36 -32.40 -37.26 35.49
N GLN A 37 -32.86 -38.49 35.71
CA GLN A 37 -34.27 -38.81 36.00
C GLN A 37 -34.69 -38.28 37.38
N LYS A 38 -33.86 -38.37 38.42
CA LYS A 38 -34.15 -37.75 39.73
C LYS A 38 -34.17 -36.22 39.65
N LYS A 39 -33.27 -35.58 38.90
CA LYS A 39 -33.31 -34.12 38.64
C LYS A 39 -34.49 -33.72 37.77
N GLY A 40 -34.83 -34.52 36.76
CA GLY A 40 -35.99 -34.33 35.89
C GLY A 40 -37.31 -34.50 36.66
N SER A 41 -37.40 -35.52 37.51
CA SER A 41 -38.53 -35.78 38.40
C SER A 41 -38.64 -34.71 39.48
N LYS A 42 -37.54 -34.30 40.15
CA LYS A 42 -37.54 -33.15 41.08
C LYS A 42 -37.96 -31.86 40.39
N LYS A 43 -37.48 -31.57 39.17
CA LYS A 43 -37.93 -30.40 38.40
C LYS A 43 -39.40 -30.51 38.00
N ARG A 44 -39.89 -31.70 37.63
CA ARG A 44 -41.29 -31.93 37.26
C ARG A 44 -42.21 -31.81 38.47
N ILE A 45 -41.79 -32.33 39.63
CA ILE A 45 -42.48 -32.18 40.92
C ILE A 45 -42.43 -30.73 41.38
N GLN A 46 -41.30 -30.02 41.27
CA GLN A 46 -41.23 -28.58 41.56
C GLN A 46 -42.07 -27.75 40.58
N THR A 47 -42.14 -28.11 39.30
CA THR A 47 -42.99 -27.41 38.32
C THR A 47 -44.46 -27.72 38.58
N LEU A 48 -44.79 -28.95 38.97
CA LEU A 48 -46.15 -29.34 39.38
C LEU A 48 -46.54 -28.68 40.70
N GLN A 49 -45.66 -28.63 41.69
CA GLN A 49 -45.85 -27.92 42.96
C GLN A 49 -45.98 -26.42 42.72
N LYS A 50 -45.13 -25.81 41.89
CA LYS A 50 -45.26 -24.39 41.52
C LYS A 50 -46.55 -24.10 40.75
N ARG A 51 -46.99 -25.01 39.87
CA ARG A 51 -48.32 -24.93 39.22
C ARG A 51 -49.48 -25.19 40.18
N ARG A 52 -49.29 -26.02 41.22
CA ARG A 52 -50.29 -26.32 42.26
C ARG A 52 -50.38 -25.16 43.25
N GLU A 53 -49.26 -24.52 43.58
CA GLU A 53 -49.14 -23.28 44.36
C GLU A 53 -49.66 -22.08 43.58
N GLU A 54 -49.41 -21.96 42.27
CA GLU A 54 -50.05 -20.97 41.39
C GLU A 54 -51.55 -21.22 41.25
N ARG A 55 -51.99 -22.49 41.25
CA ARG A 55 -53.41 -22.86 41.23
C ARG A 55 -54.09 -22.62 42.59
N ASN A 56 -53.40 -22.84 43.70
CA ASN A 56 -53.92 -22.60 45.06
C ASN A 56 -53.81 -21.11 45.46
N ARG A 57 -52.87 -20.33 44.91
CA ARG A 57 -52.87 -18.86 44.97
C ARG A 57 -53.92 -18.20 44.07
N ARG A 58 -54.60 -18.99 43.24
CA ARG A 58 -55.77 -18.59 42.44
C ARG A 58 -57.08 -19.02 43.11
N GLU A 59 -57.13 -19.16 44.44
CA GLU A 59 -58.43 -18.99 45.08
C GLU A 59 -58.80 -17.50 44.93
N PRO A 60 -59.84 -17.18 44.15
CA PRO A 60 -60.19 -15.79 43.93
C PRO A 60 -60.59 -15.21 45.30
N SER A 61 -60.11 -14.01 45.63
CA SER A 61 -60.65 -13.28 46.78
C SER A 61 -62.19 -13.23 46.69
N PRO A 62 -62.93 -13.09 47.79
CA PRO A 62 -64.40 -13.00 47.75
C PRO A 62 -64.91 -11.96 46.73
N THR A 63 -64.15 -10.87 46.57
CA THR A 63 -64.35 -9.80 45.60
C THR A 63 -64.07 -10.19 44.14
N ALA A 64 -63.25 -11.21 43.88
CA ALA A 64 -62.99 -11.73 42.54
C ALA A 64 -64.05 -12.75 42.10
N ARG A 65 -64.56 -13.60 43.01
CA ARG A 65 -65.71 -14.49 42.72
C ARG A 65 -66.97 -13.69 42.40
N ALA A 66 -67.29 -12.68 43.20
CA ALA A 66 -68.43 -11.80 42.93
C ALA A 66 -68.31 -11.06 41.58
N ARG A 67 -67.09 -10.78 41.10
CA ARG A 67 -66.86 -10.20 39.76
C ARG A 67 -67.04 -11.23 38.65
N GLU A 68 -66.62 -12.47 38.85
CA GLU A 68 -66.84 -13.57 37.91
C GLU A 68 -68.34 -13.84 37.75
N ASP A 69 -69.11 -13.86 38.84
CA ASP A 69 -70.57 -14.01 38.82
C ASP A 69 -71.27 -12.91 38.00
N ILE A 70 -70.85 -11.64 38.15
CA ILE A 70 -71.38 -10.51 37.37
C ILE A 70 -71.02 -10.63 35.89
N LEU A 71 -69.81 -11.08 35.55
CA LEU A 71 -69.40 -11.27 34.17
C LEU A 71 -70.17 -12.43 33.52
N ASP A 72 -70.45 -13.50 34.26
CA ASP A 72 -71.27 -14.62 33.80
C ASP A 72 -72.73 -14.21 33.58
N GLU A 73 -73.29 -13.35 34.46
CA GLU A 73 -74.62 -12.76 34.26
C GLU A 73 -74.67 -11.87 33.00
N ALA A 74 -73.64 -11.07 32.75
CA ALA A 74 -73.53 -10.25 31.55
C ALA A 74 -73.44 -11.11 30.27
N LEU A 75 -72.70 -12.23 30.31
CA LEU A 75 -72.65 -13.20 29.20
C LEU A 75 -74.01 -13.87 28.97
N ALA A 76 -74.73 -14.20 30.04
CA ALA A 76 -76.08 -14.77 29.96
C ALA A 76 -77.10 -13.76 29.40
N MET A 77 -76.93 -12.46 29.67
CA MET A 77 -77.75 -11.39 29.11
C MET A 77 -77.53 -11.24 27.60
N LEU A 78 -76.28 -11.22 27.13
CA LEU A 78 -76.00 -11.20 25.69
C LEU A 78 -76.64 -12.39 24.97
N LYS A 79 -76.48 -13.59 25.54
CA LYS A 79 -77.03 -14.83 24.98
C LYS A 79 -78.56 -14.84 24.92
N ARG A 80 -79.25 -14.19 25.86
CA ARG A 80 -80.72 -14.04 25.85
C ARG A 80 -81.24 -13.22 24.66
N HIS A 81 -80.38 -12.41 24.05
CA HIS A 81 -80.70 -11.55 22.92
C HIS A 81 -80.06 -12.01 21.60
N ASP A 82 -79.68 -13.30 21.50
CA ASP A 82 -78.96 -13.87 20.36
C ASP A 82 -77.65 -13.15 19.99
N LEU A 83 -77.02 -12.50 20.97
CA LEU A 83 -75.71 -11.87 20.83
C LEU A 83 -74.63 -12.72 21.51
N THR A 84 -73.44 -12.72 20.92
CA THR A 84 -72.25 -13.33 21.53
C THR A 84 -71.39 -12.26 22.19
N TRP A 85 -70.50 -12.68 23.09
CA TRP A 85 -69.43 -11.81 23.58
C TRP A 85 -68.57 -11.23 22.44
N GLY A 86 -68.41 -11.98 21.33
CA GLY A 86 -67.70 -11.50 20.14
C GLY A 86 -68.40 -10.31 19.48
N ASP A 87 -69.72 -10.31 19.44
CA ASP A 87 -70.53 -9.20 18.87
C ASP A 87 -70.39 -7.94 19.73
N LEU A 88 -70.40 -8.08 21.06
CA LEU A 88 -70.13 -6.96 21.97
C LEU A 88 -68.71 -6.40 21.76
N VAL A 89 -67.71 -7.27 21.62
CA VAL A 89 -66.32 -6.84 21.37
C VAL A 89 -66.18 -6.16 20.02
N LEU A 90 -66.83 -6.66 18.97
CA LEU A 90 -66.83 -6.01 17.65
C LEU A 90 -67.51 -4.64 17.72
N TYR A 91 -68.69 -4.55 18.35
CA TYR A 91 -69.42 -3.29 18.51
C TYR A 91 -68.59 -2.23 19.24
N VAL A 92 -67.94 -2.58 20.36
CA VAL A 92 -67.10 -1.63 21.12
C VAL A 92 -65.78 -1.33 20.40
N SER A 93 -65.23 -2.29 19.65
CA SER A 93 -63.95 -2.12 18.95
C SER A 93 -64.09 -1.29 17.66
N ASP A 94 -65.24 -1.34 16.99
CA ASP A 94 -65.48 -0.62 15.73
C ASP A 94 -65.47 0.92 15.95
N PRO A 95 -64.59 1.66 15.25
CA PRO A 95 -64.60 3.12 15.26
C PRO A 95 -65.96 3.75 14.90
N ALA A 96 -66.77 3.11 14.04
CA ALA A 96 -68.05 3.63 13.60
C ALA A 96 -69.10 3.71 14.74
N SER A 97 -69.00 2.82 15.73
CA SER A 97 -69.89 2.75 16.89
C SER A 97 -69.68 3.87 17.93
N ARG A 98 -68.65 4.71 17.77
CA ARG A 98 -68.31 5.86 18.63
C ARG A 98 -68.12 5.54 20.14
N LYS A 99 -67.86 4.28 20.50
CA LYS A 99 -67.58 3.83 21.89
C LYS A 99 -66.12 3.97 22.30
N GLY A 100 -65.50 5.10 21.94
CA GLY A 100 -64.07 5.32 22.14
C GLY A 100 -63.63 5.33 23.60
N ALA A 101 -64.45 5.92 24.49
CA ALA A 101 -64.16 6.02 25.92
C ALA A 101 -64.21 4.65 26.60
N GLU A 102 -65.23 3.86 26.32
CA GLU A 102 -65.43 2.50 26.84
C GLU A 102 -64.39 1.53 26.27
N ARG A 103 -63.99 1.71 25.01
CA ARG A 103 -62.87 0.95 24.42
C ARG A 103 -61.55 1.27 25.13
N TYR A 104 -61.27 2.53 25.42
CA TYR A 104 -60.05 2.92 26.12
C TYR A 104 -60.05 2.41 27.58
N SER A 105 -61.07 2.73 28.38
CA SER A 105 -61.16 2.30 29.79
C SER A 105 -61.23 0.78 29.96
N GLY A 106 -61.97 0.12 29.06
CA GLY A 106 -62.15 -1.33 29.08
C GLY A 106 -60.90 -2.11 28.67
N MET A 107 -60.16 -1.67 27.65
CA MET A 107 -59.07 -2.46 27.06
C MET A 107 -57.67 -1.84 27.23
N PHE A 108 -57.52 -0.52 27.12
CA PHE A 108 -56.22 0.15 26.98
C PHE A 108 -55.75 0.95 28.21
N GLU A 109 -56.67 1.35 29.11
CA GLU A 109 -56.34 2.06 30.35
C GLU A 109 -55.45 1.22 31.27
N ILE A 110 -55.59 -0.11 31.22
CA ILE A 110 -54.70 -1.03 31.94
C ILE A 110 -53.57 -1.51 30.99
N PRO A 111 -52.29 -1.19 31.28
CA PRO A 111 -51.17 -1.31 30.33
C PRO A 111 -50.83 -2.70 29.74
N ASP A 112 -51.48 -3.78 30.16
CA ASP A 112 -51.21 -5.15 29.68
C ASP A 112 -52.48 -5.96 29.33
N ARG A 113 -53.68 -5.38 29.49
CA ARG A 113 -54.93 -6.15 29.40
C ARG A 113 -55.13 -6.80 28.02
N VAL A 114 -54.96 -6.03 26.94
CA VAL A 114 -55.01 -6.56 25.56
C VAL A 114 -53.94 -7.64 25.34
N LYS A 115 -52.72 -7.41 25.82
CA LYS A 115 -51.61 -8.37 25.68
C LYS A 115 -51.90 -9.67 26.41
N GLN A 116 -52.50 -9.64 27.59
CA GLN A 116 -52.91 -10.82 28.34
C GLN A 116 -53.98 -11.61 27.58
N VAL A 117 -55.01 -10.92 27.08
CA VAL A 117 -56.07 -11.52 26.25
C VAL A 117 -55.47 -12.25 25.04
N LEU A 118 -54.64 -11.56 24.25
CA LEU A 118 -53.98 -12.15 23.09
C LEU A 118 -53.06 -13.32 23.47
N THR A 119 -52.34 -13.22 24.59
CA THR A 119 -51.49 -14.30 25.12
C THR A 119 -52.30 -15.54 25.47
N TYR A 120 -53.49 -15.37 26.06
CA TYR A 120 -54.38 -16.48 26.36
C TYR A 120 -54.94 -17.12 25.08
N TRP A 121 -55.29 -16.32 24.07
CA TRP A 121 -55.80 -16.83 22.80
C TRP A 121 -54.78 -17.64 22.00
N VAL A 122 -53.49 -17.32 22.11
CA VAL A 122 -52.41 -18.10 21.47
C VAL A 122 -51.84 -19.20 22.36
N SER A 123 -52.33 -19.35 23.60
CA SER A 123 -51.83 -20.33 24.55
C SER A 123 -52.18 -21.76 24.16
N SER A 124 -51.46 -22.75 24.69
CA SER A 124 -51.74 -24.17 24.42
C SER A 124 -53.12 -24.64 24.91
N PHE A 125 -53.81 -23.84 25.72
CA PHE A 125 -55.12 -24.16 26.29
C PHE A 125 -56.29 -23.76 25.37
N ASN A 126 -56.04 -23.03 24.28
CA ASN A 126 -57.07 -22.67 23.29
C ASN A 126 -57.12 -23.66 22.11
N SER A 127 -58.22 -23.65 21.36
CA SER A 127 -58.41 -24.52 20.20
C SER A 127 -57.35 -24.28 19.11
N PRO A 128 -56.92 -25.32 18.37
CA PRO A 128 -55.98 -25.15 17.25
C PRO A 128 -56.44 -24.06 16.27
N THR A 129 -57.71 -24.10 15.87
CA THR A 129 -58.33 -23.12 14.97
C THR A 129 -58.26 -21.69 15.51
N GLY A 130 -58.59 -21.47 16.79
CA GLY A 130 -58.52 -20.14 17.40
C GLY A 130 -57.10 -19.58 17.47
N ARG A 131 -56.11 -20.43 17.79
CA ARG A 131 -54.69 -20.04 17.78
C ARG A 131 -54.20 -19.68 16.38
N ASP A 132 -54.62 -20.44 15.38
CA ASP A 132 -54.23 -20.23 13.99
C ASP A 132 -54.82 -18.93 13.44
N THR A 133 -56.08 -18.60 13.75
CA THR A 133 -56.71 -17.32 13.36
C THR A 133 -55.92 -16.11 13.88
N VAL A 134 -55.57 -16.11 15.17
CA VAL A 134 -54.80 -15.01 15.77
C VAL A 134 -53.39 -14.96 15.18
N ARG A 135 -52.74 -16.11 15.00
CA ARG A 135 -51.41 -16.19 14.38
C ARG A 135 -51.42 -15.63 12.95
N LEU A 136 -52.41 -15.99 12.13
CA LEU A 136 -52.53 -15.50 10.76
C LEU A 136 -52.70 -13.98 10.72
N TRP A 137 -53.56 -13.42 11.58
CA TRP A 137 -53.73 -11.97 11.68
C TRP A 137 -52.44 -11.26 12.09
N ILE A 138 -51.73 -11.76 13.12
CA ILE A 138 -50.44 -11.19 13.55
C ILE A 138 -49.44 -11.21 12.40
N MET A 139 -49.34 -12.33 11.68
CA MET A 139 -48.43 -12.45 10.54
C MET A 139 -48.77 -11.44 9.46
N GLU A 140 -50.05 -11.23 9.15
CA GLU A 140 -50.47 -10.26 8.13
C GLU A 140 -50.21 -8.81 8.56
N TYR A 141 -50.47 -8.49 9.83
CA TYR A 141 -50.16 -7.20 10.41
C TYR A 141 -48.65 -6.89 10.35
N VAL A 142 -47.81 -7.85 10.77
CA VAL A 142 -46.34 -7.71 10.75
C VAL A 142 -45.81 -7.60 9.32
N LYS A 143 -46.32 -8.40 8.37
CA LYS A 143 -45.96 -8.26 6.94
C LYS A 143 -46.22 -6.84 6.43
N ARG A 144 -47.38 -6.27 6.76
CA ARG A 144 -47.73 -4.90 6.37
C ARG A 144 -46.77 -3.87 6.98
N LEU A 145 -46.43 -4.00 8.26
CA LEU A 145 -45.46 -3.11 8.92
C LEU A 145 -44.08 -3.17 8.24
N ILE A 146 -43.53 -4.37 8.05
CA ILE A 146 -42.25 -4.57 7.37
C ILE A 146 -42.31 -4.07 5.92
N GLY A 147 -43.44 -4.27 5.26
CA GLY A 147 -43.74 -3.74 3.93
C GLY A 147 -43.59 -2.22 3.88
N LEU A 148 -44.20 -1.51 4.83
CA LEU A 148 -44.12 -0.05 4.94
C LEU A 148 -42.70 0.42 5.30
N GLU A 149 -42.03 -0.24 6.24
CA GLU A 149 -40.65 0.06 6.62
C GLU A 149 -39.69 -0.06 5.43
N GLY A 150 -39.81 -1.14 4.63
CA GLY A 150 -38.97 -1.33 3.46
C GLY A 150 -39.23 -0.33 2.33
N SER A 151 -40.48 0.10 2.15
CA SER A 151 -40.81 1.18 1.20
C SER A 151 -40.22 2.51 1.66
N ARG A 152 -40.39 2.88 2.93
CA ARG A 152 -39.80 4.08 3.54
C ARG A 152 -38.29 4.13 3.37
N ALA A 153 -37.60 3.02 3.66
CA ALA A 153 -36.14 2.94 3.48
C ALA A 153 -35.71 3.08 2.01
N THR A 154 -36.52 2.59 1.07
CA THR A 154 -36.24 2.76 -0.36
C THR A 154 -36.49 4.20 -0.80
N GLU A 155 -37.57 4.83 -0.36
CA GLU A 155 -37.94 6.22 -0.70
C GLU A 155 -36.93 7.25 -0.18
N ASP A 156 -36.48 7.07 1.07
CA ASP A 156 -35.42 7.87 1.71
C ASP A 156 -34.18 8.00 0.81
N GLY A 157 -33.76 6.89 0.19
CA GLY A 157 -32.75 6.90 -0.85
C GLY A 157 -31.31 6.77 -0.38
N VAL A 158 -31.06 6.55 0.92
CA VAL A 158 -29.71 6.31 1.49
C VAL A 158 -28.91 5.20 0.78
N LEU A 159 -29.59 4.20 0.19
CA LEU A 159 -28.95 3.10 -0.58
C LEU A 159 -29.02 3.27 -2.10
N GLN A 160 -29.53 4.39 -2.62
CA GLN A 160 -29.74 4.57 -4.05
C GLN A 160 -28.53 5.18 -4.75
N SER A 161 -27.72 4.34 -5.41
CA SER A 161 -26.52 4.82 -6.11
C SER A 161 -26.82 5.76 -7.27
N ARG A 162 -28.05 5.78 -7.80
CA ARG A 162 -28.47 6.70 -8.88
C ARG A 162 -28.58 8.15 -8.42
N LYS A 163 -28.78 8.38 -7.11
CA LYS A 163 -28.78 9.72 -6.50
C LYS A 163 -27.36 10.21 -6.18
N LEU A 164 -26.35 9.35 -6.35
CA LEU A 164 -24.96 9.65 -6.05
C LEU A 164 -24.17 9.86 -7.33
N ILE A 165 -23.26 10.83 -7.31
CA ILE A 165 -22.25 11.00 -8.36
C ILE A 165 -21.21 9.90 -8.16
N VAL A 166 -20.86 9.18 -9.23
CA VAL A 166 -19.82 8.14 -9.18
C VAL A 166 -18.47 8.82 -9.39
N ASN A 167 -17.81 9.16 -8.30
CA ASN A 167 -16.50 9.78 -8.22
C ASN A 167 -15.72 9.20 -7.03
N GLU A 168 -14.60 9.80 -6.64
CA GLU A 168 -13.79 9.34 -5.51
C GLU A 168 -14.57 9.34 -4.18
N SER A 169 -15.45 10.34 -3.99
CA SER A 169 -16.27 10.45 -2.78
C SER A 169 -17.40 9.42 -2.72
N PHE A 170 -17.81 8.84 -3.86
CA PHE A 170 -18.72 7.68 -3.90
C PHE A 170 -18.21 6.50 -3.05
N VAL A 171 -16.90 6.31 -3.00
CA VAL A 171 -16.28 5.26 -2.17
C VAL A 171 -15.93 5.80 -0.79
N ALA A 172 -15.27 6.95 -0.73
CA ALA A 172 -14.76 7.49 0.53
C ALA A 172 -15.88 7.76 1.55
N ASN A 173 -17.08 8.13 1.07
CA ASN A 173 -18.23 8.41 1.93
C ASN A 173 -19.03 7.15 2.29
N PHE A 174 -18.59 5.96 1.90
CA PHE A 174 -19.26 4.71 2.28
C PHE A 174 -18.95 4.37 3.75
N ASP A 175 -19.74 4.91 4.67
CA ASP A 175 -19.70 4.56 6.09
C ASP A 175 -20.79 3.54 6.42
N LEU A 176 -20.37 2.28 6.54
CA LEU A 176 -21.27 1.18 6.86
C LEU A 176 -21.95 1.35 8.23
N LYS A 177 -21.28 1.93 9.23
CA LYS A 177 -21.84 2.10 10.58
C LYS A 177 -22.95 3.15 10.54
N GLN A 178 -22.72 4.28 9.88
CA GLN A 178 -23.72 5.35 9.73
C GLN A 178 -24.93 4.89 8.93
N ILE A 179 -24.71 4.27 7.76
CA ILE A 179 -25.79 3.74 6.92
C ILE A 179 -26.68 2.80 7.73
N CYS A 180 -26.07 1.87 8.47
CA CYS A 180 -26.83 0.91 9.25
C CYS A 180 -27.56 1.52 10.45
N ALA A 181 -26.97 2.53 11.10
CA ALA A 181 -27.64 3.27 12.17
C ALA A 181 -28.87 4.01 11.64
N HIS A 182 -28.78 4.59 10.44
CA HIS A 182 -29.92 5.24 9.76
C HIS A 182 -31.01 4.23 9.39
N LEU A 183 -30.63 3.11 8.76
CA LEU A 183 -31.58 2.04 8.40
C LEU A 183 -32.32 1.46 9.61
N ARG A 184 -31.68 1.39 10.78
CA ARG A 184 -32.33 0.95 12.02
C ARG A 184 -33.48 1.87 12.44
N LYS A 185 -33.36 3.18 12.19
CA LYS A 185 -34.42 4.16 12.46
C LYS A 185 -35.58 4.01 11.47
N LEU A 186 -35.29 3.66 10.22
CA LEU A 186 -36.28 3.50 9.17
C LEU A 186 -37.02 2.15 9.23
N CYS A 187 -36.35 1.08 9.68
CA CYS A 187 -36.87 -0.28 9.77
C CYS A 187 -36.73 -0.89 11.18
N PRO A 188 -37.38 -0.31 12.21
CA PRO A 188 -37.24 -0.78 13.59
C PRO A 188 -37.79 -2.20 13.79
N THR A 189 -38.98 -2.50 13.26
CA THR A 189 -39.63 -3.82 13.43
C THR A 189 -38.80 -4.92 12.77
N MET A 190 -38.35 -4.70 11.52
CA MET A 190 -37.48 -5.65 10.85
C MET A 190 -36.16 -5.86 11.61
N THR A 191 -35.56 -4.78 12.13
CA THR A 191 -34.30 -4.89 12.87
C THR A 191 -34.46 -5.74 14.14
N GLU A 192 -35.54 -5.55 14.89
CA GLU A 192 -35.85 -6.37 16.06
C GLU A 192 -36.07 -7.84 15.69
N LEU A 193 -36.81 -8.11 14.62
CA LEU A 193 -37.03 -9.47 14.13
C LEU A 193 -35.73 -10.17 13.71
N LEU A 194 -34.84 -9.47 13.01
CA LEU A 194 -33.53 -10.01 12.63
C LEU A 194 -32.65 -10.25 13.86
N GLN A 195 -32.71 -9.40 14.88
CA GLN A 195 -32.01 -9.62 16.15
C GLN A 195 -32.57 -10.83 16.90
N GLU A 196 -33.89 -11.01 16.91
CA GLU A 196 -34.53 -12.21 17.48
C GLU A 196 -34.14 -13.49 16.74
N PHE A 197 -34.02 -13.43 15.41
CA PHE A 197 -33.64 -14.57 14.57
C PHE A 197 -32.15 -14.95 14.71
N THR A 198 -31.27 -13.96 14.85
CA THR A 198 -29.81 -14.17 14.81
C THR A 198 -29.17 -14.39 16.19
N LEU A 199 -29.84 -14.00 17.29
CA LEU A 199 -29.27 -14.08 18.64
C LEU A 199 -29.95 -15.15 19.50
N THR A 200 -29.15 -16.05 20.06
CA THR A 200 -29.64 -17.03 21.04
C THR A 200 -29.95 -16.38 22.39
N ARG A 201 -30.85 -17.00 23.18
CA ARG A 201 -31.15 -16.55 24.56
C ARG A 201 -29.90 -16.47 25.45
N ARG A 202 -28.90 -17.33 25.24
CA ARG A 202 -27.64 -17.31 25.98
C ARG A 202 -26.83 -16.05 25.65
N GLN A 203 -26.70 -15.71 24.37
CA GLN A 203 -25.97 -14.52 23.91
C GLN A 203 -26.61 -13.23 24.40
N LYS A 204 -27.94 -13.17 24.48
CA LYS A 204 -28.67 -12.00 25.02
C LYS A 204 -28.44 -11.79 26.51
N LYS A 205 -28.28 -12.86 27.29
CA LYS A 205 -28.09 -12.80 28.75
C LYS A 205 -26.65 -12.54 29.18
N ALA A 206 -25.67 -12.99 28.38
CA ALA A 206 -24.25 -12.83 28.67
C ALA A 206 -23.49 -12.45 27.38
N PRO A 207 -23.60 -11.18 26.95
CA PRO A 207 -22.94 -10.71 25.74
C PRO A 207 -21.42 -10.71 25.94
N THR A 208 -20.70 -11.52 25.17
CA THR A 208 -19.24 -11.39 25.05
C THR A 208 -18.89 -10.31 24.03
N LYS A 209 -17.67 -9.75 24.08
CA LYS A 209 -17.19 -8.78 23.09
C LYS A 209 -17.36 -9.28 21.65
N VAL A 210 -17.01 -10.55 21.39
CA VAL A 210 -17.21 -11.22 20.10
C VAL A 210 -18.71 -11.37 19.74
N SER A 211 -19.58 -11.58 20.73
CA SER A 211 -21.03 -11.65 20.50
C SER A 211 -21.64 -10.28 20.21
N MET A 212 -21.07 -9.20 20.76
CA MET A 212 -21.46 -7.82 20.45
C MET A 212 -20.99 -7.41 19.06
N GLU A 213 -19.74 -7.72 18.69
CA GLU A 213 -19.21 -7.54 17.33
C GLU A 213 -20.00 -8.38 16.30
N ARG A 214 -20.43 -9.60 16.64
CA ARG A 214 -21.35 -10.39 15.80
C ARG A 214 -22.77 -9.81 15.71
N ASN A 215 -23.25 -9.11 16.73
CA ASN A 215 -24.53 -8.39 16.66
C ASN A 215 -24.46 -7.24 15.63
N ASP A 216 -23.26 -6.71 15.37
CA ASP A 216 -23.02 -5.77 14.27
C ASP A 216 -23.12 -6.41 12.88
N LEU A 217 -23.09 -7.74 12.74
CA LEU A 217 -23.33 -8.44 11.46
C LEU A 217 -24.81 -8.47 11.03
N VAL A 218 -25.75 -8.16 11.93
CA VAL A 218 -27.17 -7.98 11.57
C VAL A 218 -27.33 -6.76 10.65
N ARG A 219 -26.42 -5.79 10.75
CA ARG A 219 -26.48 -4.50 10.08
C ARG A 219 -26.25 -4.59 8.56
N PRO A 220 -25.20 -5.28 8.04
CA PRO A 220 -25.06 -5.55 6.60
C PRO A 220 -26.21 -6.37 5.98
N LEU A 221 -26.91 -7.19 6.77
CA LEU A 221 -28.00 -8.04 6.27
C LEU A 221 -29.19 -7.19 5.79
N SER A 222 -29.51 -6.10 6.48
CA SER A 222 -30.56 -5.16 6.09
C SER A 222 -30.27 -4.50 4.74
N ILE A 223 -29.01 -4.13 4.48
CA ILE A 223 -28.58 -3.58 3.18
C ILE A 223 -28.81 -4.60 2.06
N ARG A 224 -28.46 -5.87 2.30
CA ARG A 224 -28.67 -6.96 1.33
C ARG A 224 -30.15 -7.19 1.04
N LEU A 225 -30.99 -7.29 2.08
CA LEU A 225 -32.44 -7.53 1.95
C LEU A 225 -33.14 -6.37 1.24
N LEU A 226 -32.77 -5.12 1.55
CA LEU A 226 -33.30 -3.95 0.85
C LEU A 226 -32.85 -3.88 -0.61
N GLY A 227 -31.66 -4.36 -0.93
CA GLY A 227 -31.19 -4.55 -2.30
C GLY A 227 -32.00 -5.62 -3.07
N GLU A 228 -32.39 -6.71 -2.42
CA GLU A 228 -33.24 -7.75 -3.02
C GLU A 228 -34.66 -7.25 -3.23
N ARG A 229 -35.18 -6.49 -2.26
CA ARG A 229 -36.48 -5.84 -2.35
C ARG A 229 -36.56 -4.89 -3.55
N SER A 230 -35.51 -4.11 -3.80
CA SER A 230 -35.50 -3.11 -4.86
C SER A 230 -34.11 -2.94 -5.46
N GLN A 231 -34.03 -3.10 -6.79
CA GLN A 231 -32.81 -2.84 -7.57
C GLN A 231 -32.36 -1.37 -7.51
N ARG A 232 -33.21 -0.46 -7.01
CA ARG A 232 -32.82 0.92 -6.74
C ARG A 232 -31.82 1.03 -5.58
N ASN A 233 -31.88 0.10 -4.61
CA ASN A 233 -31.00 0.06 -3.44
C ASN A 233 -29.67 -0.64 -3.77
N SER A 234 -28.93 -0.10 -4.72
CA SER A 234 -27.74 -0.69 -5.32
C SER A 234 -26.41 -0.26 -4.68
N TYR A 235 -26.39 0.77 -3.84
CA TYR A 235 -25.15 1.41 -3.38
C TYR A 235 -24.21 0.44 -2.65
N GLY A 236 -24.70 -0.27 -1.62
CA GLY A 236 -23.89 -1.26 -0.90
C GLY A 236 -23.40 -2.40 -1.78
N ARG A 237 -24.21 -2.85 -2.76
CA ARG A 237 -23.80 -3.87 -3.73
C ARG A 237 -22.72 -3.39 -4.68
N HIS A 238 -22.74 -2.11 -5.08
CA HIS A 238 -21.71 -1.51 -5.92
C HIS A 238 -20.39 -1.42 -5.18
N VAL A 239 -20.39 -0.90 -3.94
CA VAL A 239 -19.17 -0.76 -3.14
C VAL A 239 -18.57 -2.13 -2.80
N LEU A 240 -19.37 -3.11 -2.37
CA LEU A 240 -18.88 -4.47 -2.14
C LEU A 240 -18.39 -5.14 -3.43
N GLY A 241 -19.02 -4.83 -4.57
CA GLY A 241 -18.55 -5.28 -5.88
C GLY A 241 -17.17 -4.71 -6.23
N LEU A 242 -16.97 -3.41 -6.04
CA LEU A 242 -15.67 -2.76 -6.21
C LEU A 242 -14.63 -3.31 -5.24
N TYR A 243 -14.99 -3.58 -3.99
CA TYR A 243 -14.09 -4.19 -3.00
C TYR A 243 -13.60 -5.57 -3.45
N LEU A 244 -14.52 -6.44 -3.87
CA LEU A 244 -14.17 -7.77 -4.38
C LEU A 244 -13.27 -7.67 -5.61
N TYR A 245 -13.58 -6.76 -6.52
CA TYR A 245 -12.74 -6.51 -7.68
C TYR A 245 -11.34 -6.00 -7.25
N ALA A 246 -11.28 -5.00 -6.37
CA ALA A 246 -10.04 -4.35 -5.94
C ALA A 246 -9.13 -5.26 -5.10
N THR A 247 -9.70 -6.28 -4.46
CA THR A 247 -8.94 -7.32 -3.73
C THR A 247 -8.50 -8.49 -4.63
N GLY A 248 -8.76 -8.42 -5.94
CA GLY A 248 -8.35 -9.45 -6.90
C GLY A 248 -9.28 -10.65 -6.97
N ALA A 249 -10.53 -10.56 -6.48
CA ALA A 249 -11.47 -11.68 -6.56
C ALA A 249 -11.80 -12.03 -8.02
N GLN A 250 -11.68 -13.31 -8.36
CA GLN A 250 -11.94 -13.80 -9.72
C GLN A 250 -13.40 -13.56 -10.18
N ARG A 251 -13.60 -13.44 -11.49
CA ARG A 251 -14.91 -13.16 -12.12
C ARG A 251 -15.98 -14.16 -11.69
N GLN A 252 -15.60 -15.43 -11.56
CA GLN A 252 -16.51 -16.48 -11.11
C GLN A 252 -16.96 -16.24 -9.66
N THR A 253 -16.03 -15.88 -8.76
CA THR A 253 -16.33 -15.53 -7.38
C THR A 253 -17.30 -14.35 -7.31
N ILE A 254 -17.03 -13.27 -8.06
CA ILE A 254 -17.93 -12.11 -8.14
C ILE A 254 -19.30 -12.52 -8.68
N SER A 255 -19.35 -13.38 -9.70
CA SER A 255 -20.61 -13.88 -10.28
C SER A 255 -21.44 -14.68 -9.29
N VAL A 256 -20.81 -15.58 -8.52
CA VAL A 256 -21.48 -16.37 -7.48
C VAL A 256 -22.01 -15.47 -6.36
N LEU A 257 -21.17 -14.55 -5.86
CA LEU A 257 -21.57 -13.59 -4.82
C LEU A 257 -22.69 -12.65 -5.29
N SER A 258 -22.67 -12.26 -6.56
CA SER A 258 -23.73 -11.46 -7.17
C SER A 258 -25.05 -12.22 -7.28
N ARG A 259 -25.02 -13.51 -7.65
CA ARG A 259 -26.22 -14.38 -7.63
C ARG A 259 -26.77 -14.61 -6.23
N MET A 260 -25.92 -14.52 -5.20
CA MET A 260 -26.36 -14.51 -3.80
C MET A 260 -26.85 -13.13 -3.34
N GLY A 261 -26.82 -12.09 -4.18
CA GLY A 261 -27.28 -10.74 -3.82
C GLY A 261 -26.32 -9.95 -2.93
N VAL A 262 -25.08 -10.45 -2.74
CA VAL A 262 -24.06 -9.83 -1.86
C VAL A 262 -23.42 -8.63 -2.54
N CYS A 263 -23.17 -8.71 -3.85
CA CYS A 263 -22.53 -7.66 -4.62
C CYS A 263 -23.18 -7.48 -6.00
N SER A 264 -22.73 -6.45 -6.72
CA SER A 264 -23.14 -6.21 -8.10
C SER A 264 -22.49 -7.21 -9.04
N SER A 265 -23.11 -7.40 -10.21
CA SER A 265 -22.56 -8.29 -11.23
C SER A 265 -21.23 -7.75 -11.76
N TYR A 266 -20.35 -8.65 -12.22
CA TYR A 266 -19.09 -8.26 -12.87
C TYR A 266 -19.34 -7.28 -14.02
N THR A 267 -20.39 -7.52 -14.83
CA THR A 267 -20.77 -6.63 -15.95
C THR A 267 -21.23 -5.25 -15.50
N THR A 268 -21.80 -5.10 -14.30
CA THR A 268 -22.15 -3.79 -13.73
C THR A 268 -20.90 -3.04 -13.28
N ILE A 269 -19.91 -3.77 -12.76
CA ILE A 269 -18.65 -3.19 -12.26
C ILE A 269 -17.73 -2.83 -13.43
N ALA A 270 -17.42 -3.79 -14.28
CA ALA A 270 -16.46 -3.69 -15.37
C ALA A 270 -17.04 -3.21 -16.71
N GLY A 271 -18.37 -3.29 -16.90
CA GLY A 271 -19.02 -3.04 -18.19
C GLY A 271 -19.11 -4.29 -19.07
N ARG A 272 -19.72 -4.14 -20.26
CA ARG A 272 -19.77 -5.21 -21.28
C ARG A 272 -18.49 -5.16 -22.14
N SER A 273 -17.84 -6.30 -22.33
CA SER A 273 -16.69 -6.45 -23.24
C SER A 273 -17.10 -6.16 -24.68
N GLY A 274 -16.49 -5.16 -25.32
CA GLY A 274 -16.66 -4.87 -26.76
C GLY A 274 -17.20 -3.49 -27.16
N TRP A 275 -17.41 -2.56 -26.22
CA TRP A 275 -17.88 -1.22 -26.58
C TRP A 275 -16.75 -0.33 -27.16
N LYS A 276 -16.63 -0.30 -28.50
CA LYS A 276 -15.69 0.52 -29.29
C LYS A 276 -16.09 2.01 -29.37
N GLY A 277 -16.44 2.63 -28.24
CA GLY A 277 -16.97 4.00 -28.23
C GLY A 277 -15.94 5.10 -28.54
N SER A 278 -14.63 4.84 -28.40
CA SER A 278 -13.62 5.90 -28.48
C SER A 278 -13.07 6.17 -29.89
N ARG A 279 -13.38 5.34 -30.90
CA ARG A 279 -12.82 5.50 -32.26
C ARG A 279 -13.51 6.55 -33.13
N ARG A 280 -14.63 7.14 -32.71
CA ARG A 280 -15.40 8.09 -33.54
C ARG A 280 -15.11 9.58 -33.32
N LEU A 281 -14.28 9.95 -32.34
CA LEU A 281 -13.97 11.37 -32.08
C LEU A 281 -12.70 11.91 -32.75
N ALA A 282 -11.96 11.09 -33.49
CA ALA A 282 -10.69 11.50 -34.13
C ALA A 282 -10.80 11.78 -35.64
N GLN A 283 -11.99 11.74 -36.24
CA GLN A 283 -12.20 11.98 -37.67
C GLN A 283 -13.46 12.82 -37.93
N SER A 284 -13.39 14.11 -37.63
CA SER A 284 -14.26 15.11 -38.26
C SER A 284 -13.66 16.51 -38.07
N THR A 285 -12.58 16.78 -38.78
CA THR A 285 -12.12 18.14 -39.08
C THR A 285 -12.68 18.56 -40.43
N GLU A 286 -13.88 19.14 -40.43
CA GLU A 286 -14.28 20.13 -41.42
C GLU A 286 -15.24 21.15 -40.79
N PRO A 287 -15.03 22.47 -40.97
CA PRO A 287 -15.87 23.49 -40.38
C PRO A 287 -17.10 23.75 -41.27
N ARG A 288 -18.31 23.52 -40.74
CA ARG A 288 -19.52 24.10 -41.32
C ARG A 288 -19.99 25.26 -40.47
N VAL A 289 -19.90 26.46 -41.07
CA VAL A 289 -20.54 27.69 -40.62
C VAL A 289 -22.06 27.51 -40.80
N ASN A 290 -22.83 27.66 -39.73
CA ASN A 290 -24.11 28.36 -39.82
C ASN A 290 -24.63 28.86 -38.47
N ASN A 291 -25.25 30.04 -38.54
CA ASN A 291 -25.72 30.88 -37.46
C ASN A 291 -27.01 30.38 -36.79
N GLN A 292 -27.23 30.93 -35.59
CA GLN A 292 -28.49 31.27 -34.90
C GLN A 292 -29.07 30.36 -33.81
N SER A 293 -29.28 31.07 -32.69
CA SER A 293 -30.30 30.98 -31.63
C SER A 293 -30.08 30.01 -30.46
N ASP A 294 -30.04 30.66 -29.29
CA ASP A 294 -30.07 30.14 -27.93
C ASP A 294 -31.18 29.10 -27.71
N SER A 295 -30.77 27.93 -27.18
CA SER A 295 -31.62 27.11 -26.31
C SER A 295 -30.74 26.21 -25.43
N GLU A 296 -31.22 26.02 -24.21
CA GLU A 296 -30.59 25.40 -23.04
C GLU A 296 -29.98 23.99 -23.25
N PRO A 297 -29.02 23.56 -22.39
CA PRO A 297 -28.23 22.36 -22.60
C PRO A 297 -29.01 21.09 -22.22
N SER A 298 -29.68 20.48 -23.20
CA SER A 298 -30.41 19.22 -23.04
C SER A 298 -29.85 18.08 -23.89
N ASP A 299 -28.52 17.87 -23.91
CA ASP A 299 -27.95 16.77 -24.71
C ASP A 299 -26.77 16.00 -24.08
N ARG A 300 -26.93 15.58 -22.81
CA ARG A 300 -25.98 14.67 -22.11
C ARG A 300 -26.51 13.24 -21.89
N SER A 301 -27.52 12.76 -22.62
CA SER A 301 -28.28 11.56 -22.17
C SER A 301 -28.19 10.27 -23.00
N ASN A 302 -27.36 10.18 -24.04
CA ASN A 302 -27.30 8.94 -24.86
C ASN A 302 -25.94 8.24 -25.01
N SER A 303 -24.81 8.78 -24.52
CA SER A 303 -23.50 8.10 -24.60
C SER A 303 -23.22 7.11 -23.47
N ASP A 304 -23.98 7.14 -22.36
CA ASP A 304 -23.59 6.50 -21.09
C ASP A 304 -24.38 5.20 -20.75
N LYS A 305 -25.28 4.77 -21.65
CA LYS A 305 -26.11 3.56 -21.47
C LYS A 305 -25.29 2.29 -21.72
N GLY A 306 -24.42 1.94 -20.77
CA GLY A 306 -23.63 0.70 -20.80
C GLY A 306 -22.24 0.78 -20.17
N ALA A 307 -21.79 1.96 -19.74
CA ALA A 307 -20.52 2.13 -19.06
C ALA A 307 -20.55 1.45 -17.67
N GLY A 308 -19.59 0.56 -17.43
CA GLY A 308 -19.39 -0.05 -16.11
C GLY A 308 -19.01 0.98 -15.05
N LEU A 309 -19.20 0.65 -13.78
CA LEU A 309 -18.85 1.50 -12.65
C LEU A 309 -17.38 1.95 -12.67
N LEU A 310 -16.45 1.05 -13.03
CA LEU A 310 -15.02 1.36 -13.13
C LEU A 310 -14.74 2.42 -14.21
N ARG A 311 -15.44 2.38 -15.34
CA ARG A 311 -15.27 3.39 -16.40
C ARG A 311 -15.74 4.76 -15.95
N ARG A 312 -16.88 4.84 -15.27
CA ARG A 312 -17.40 6.09 -14.71
C ARG A 312 -16.46 6.66 -13.64
N LEU A 313 -15.89 5.80 -12.79
CA LEU A 313 -14.85 6.19 -11.83
C LEU A 313 -13.59 6.69 -12.53
N SER A 314 -13.13 6.00 -13.58
CA SER A 314 -11.97 6.38 -14.38
C SER A 314 -12.14 7.76 -15.00
N GLU A 315 -13.29 8.02 -15.64
CA GLU A 315 -13.61 9.32 -16.21
C GLU A 315 -13.66 10.43 -15.15
N SER A 316 -14.19 10.12 -13.96
CA SER A 316 -14.16 11.05 -12.83
C SER A 316 -12.74 11.34 -12.33
N CYS A 317 -11.88 10.33 -12.16
CA CYS A 317 -10.50 10.52 -11.71
C CYS A 317 -9.68 11.32 -12.73
N ARG A 318 -9.86 11.02 -14.03
CA ARG A 318 -9.26 11.80 -15.13
C ARG A 318 -9.74 13.25 -15.12
N HIS A 319 -11.02 13.49 -14.84
CA HIS A 319 -11.55 14.85 -14.69
C HIS A 319 -10.92 15.57 -13.49
N SER A 320 -10.77 14.90 -12.34
CA SER A 320 -10.07 15.45 -11.17
C SER A 320 -8.64 15.85 -11.49
N ALA A 321 -7.89 15.00 -12.21
CA ALA A 321 -6.52 15.30 -12.63
C ALA A 321 -6.44 16.54 -13.55
N ARG A 322 -7.41 16.73 -14.45
CA ARG A 322 -7.50 17.94 -15.30
C ARG A 322 -7.83 19.19 -14.51
N ILE A 323 -8.71 19.11 -13.51
CA ILE A 323 -8.99 20.24 -12.60
C ILE A 323 -7.71 20.60 -11.83
N LEU A 324 -6.98 19.58 -11.34
CA LEU A 324 -5.73 19.77 -10.63
C LEU A 324 -4.69 20.51 -11.51
N ALA A 325 -4.51 20.07 -12.76
CA ALA A 325 -3.59 20.70 -13.71
C ALA A 325 -3.92 22.16 -14.07
N ARG A 326 -5.16 22.60 -13.86
CA ARG A 326 -5.57 24.00 -14.05
C ARG A 326 -5.31 24.87 -12.82
N THR A 327 -5.18 24.27 -11.65
CA THR A 327 -5.14 24.96 -10.36
C THR A 327 -3.77 24.91 -9.69
N HIS A 328 -2.93 23.94 -10.04
CA HIS A 328 -1.64 23.70 -9.43
C HIS A 328 -0.57 23.37 -10.48
N GLU A 329 0.68 23.69 -10.19
CA GLU A 329 1.83 23.14 -10.92
C GLU A 329 2.09 21.70 -10.48
N LEU A 330 2.39 20.82 -11.44
CA LEU A 330 2.44 19.38 -11.23
C LEU A 330 3.84 18.80 -11.45
N GLY A 331 4.17 17.78 -10.65
CA GLY A 331 5.22 16.82 -10.95
C GLY A 331 4.67 15.68 -11.79
N HIS A 332 5.42 15.24 -12.80
CA HIS A 332 5.02 14.20 -13.74
C HIS A 332 5.99 13.04 -13.68
N VAL A 333 5.52 11.82 -13.45
CA VAL A 333 6.36 10.62 -13.50
C VAL A 333 5.75 9.60 -14.45
N TYR A 334 6.58 8.93 -15.24
CA TYR A 334 6.16 7.83 -16.07
C TYR A 334 7.24 6.75 -16.14
N ASP A 335 6.79 5.53 -16.43
CA ASP A 335 7.66 4.35 -16.59
C ASP A 335 6.93 3.27 -17.39
N ASN A 336 7.68 2.30 -17.89
CA ASN A 336 7.20 1.26 -18.79
C ASN A 336 6.23 0.26 -18.12
N ILE A 337 5.23 -0.12 -18.90
CA ILE A 337 4.31 -1.20 -18.58
C ILE A 337 4.37 -2.28 -19.66
N ASN A 338 5.14 -3.33 -19.37
CA ASN A 338 5.23 -4.53 -20.21
C ASN A 338 4.41 -5.68 -19.64
N TRP A 339 3.66 -6.40 -20.47
CA TRP A 339 2.98 -7.65 -20.10
C TRP A 339 2.92 -8.63 -21.27
N ILE A 340 2.63 -9.90 -20.95
CA ILE A 340 2.44 -10.95 -21.96
C ILE A 340 0.95 -11.17 -22.17
N LEU A 341 0.48 -10.99 -23.40
CA LEU A 341 -0.85 -11.38 -23.82
C LEU A 341 -0.79 -12.85 -24.22
N HIS A 342 -1.21 -13.72 -23.30
CA HIS A 342 -1.19 -15.15 -23.52
C HIS A 342 -2.24 -15.56 -24.56
N ALA A 343 -1.81 -16.27 -25.60
CA ALA A 343 -2.71 -16.93 -26.52
C ALA A 343 -3.31 -18.16 -25.82
N ALA A 344 -4.64 -18.21 -25.71
CA ALA A 344 -5.33 -19.34 -25.06
C ALA A 344 -4.98 -20.70 -25.68
N GLU A 345 -4.74 -20.71 -26.99
CA GLU A 345 -4.22 -21.86 -27.74
C GLU A 345 -3.17 -21.34 -28.72
N GLN A 346 -1.99 -21.94 -28.70
CA GLN A 346 -0.91 -21.57 -29.61
C GLN A 346 -1.07 -22.34 -30.93
N ILE A 347 -1.24 -21.61 -32.03
CA ILE A 347 -1.28 -22.14 -33.40
C ILE A 347 -0.41 -21.29 -34.32
N MET A 348 -0.20 -21.72 -35.56
CA MET A 348 0.56 -20.92 -36.53
C MET A 348 -0.07 -19.51 -36.68
N GLY A 349 0.73 -18.47 -36.46
CA GLY A 349 0.28 -17.07 -36.45
C GLY A 349 -0.40 -16.59 -35.16
N ARG A 350 -0.63 -17.46 -34.17
CA ARG A 350 -1.21 -17.12 -32.87
C ARG A 350 -0.28 -17.59 -31.74
N LYS A 351 0.64 -16.70 -31.35
CA LYS A 351 1.57 -16.89 -30.23
C LYS A 351 1.32 -15.82 -29.18
N ASP A 352 1.89 -16.02 -28.01
CA ASP A 352 1.94 -14.98 -26.98
C ASP A 352 2.60 -13.72 -27.56
N SER A 353 1.97 -12.55 -27.36
CA SER A 353 2.57 -11.26 -27.71
C SER A 353 3.05 -10.56 -26.46
N ILE A 354 4.22 -9.94 -26.54
CA ILE A 354 4.68 -9.00 -25.52
C ILE A 354 4.11 -7.64 -25.91
N GLU A 355 3.33 -7.06 -25.00
CA GLU A 355 2.78 -5.72 -25.13
C GLU A 355 3.64 -4.76 -24.32
N ASN A 356 4.10 -3.68 -24.95
CA ASN A 356 4.91 -2.64 -24.33
C ASN A 356 4.18 -1.30 -24.39
N GLY A 357 4.12 -0.59 -23.28
CA GLY A 357 3.65 0.78 -23.26
C GLY A 357 4.09 1.52 -22.01
N THR A 358 3.36 2.57 -21.62
CA THR A 358 3.77 3.46 -20.54
C THR A 358 2.60 3.80 -19.61
N CYS A 359 2.86 3.81 -18.31
CA CYS A 359 1.96 4.36 -17.31
C CYS A 359 2.52 5.70 -16.82
N ALA A 360 1.65 6.63 -16.43
CA ALA A 360 2.06 7.91 -15.87
C ALA A 360 1.24 8.26 -14.62
N THR A 361 1.83 9.04 -13.73
CA THR A 361 1.20 9.58 -12.52
C THR A 361 1.59 11.04 -12.38
N VAL A 362 0.65 11.87 -11.90
CA VAL A 362 0.92 13.26 -11.54
C VAL A 362 0.61 13.53 -10.08
N PHE A 363 1.24 14.55 -9.52
CA PHE A 363 1.01 15.03 -8.16
C PHE A 363 1.23 16.55 -8.09
N PRO A 364 0.51 17.28 -7.23
CA PRO A 364 0.74 18.71 -7.04
C PRO A 364 2.09 18.95 -6.38
N LEU A 365 2.86 19.91 -6.90
CA LEU A 365 4.14 20.27 -6.32
C LEU A 365 3.95 20.99 -4.98
N PHE A 366 4.71 20.57 -3.98
CA PHE A 366 4.74 21.19 -2.65
C PHE A 366 5.63 22.45 -2.67
N SER A 367 5.15 23.52 -2.05
CA SER A 367 5.87 24.80 -1.93
C SER A 367 6.42 25.32 -3.27
N ALA A 368 5.58 25.30 -4.30
CA ALA A 368 5.94 25.64 -5.67
C ALA A 368 5.13 26.83 -6.21
N PRO A 369 5.42 28.07 -5.76
CA PRO A 369 4.75 29.25 -6.30
C PRO A 369 5.12 29.44 -7.78
N ARG A 370 4.13 29.88 -8.58
CA ARG A 370 4.28 30.05 -10.04
C ARG A 370 5.44 31.00 -10.41
N SER A 371 5.68 32.03 -9.60
CA SER A 371 6.77 33.01 -9.78
C SER A 371 8.16 32.38 -9.79
N ASP A 372 8.33 31.27 -9.09
CA ASP A 372 9.62 30.62 -8.89
C ASP A 372 9.85 29.50 -9.91
N MET A 373 8.91 29.34 -10.84
CA MET A 373 8.90 28.31 -11.89
C MET A 373 8.94 28.92 -13.29
N TYR A 374 9.20 30.21 -13.45
CA TYR A 374 9.23 30.81 -14.79
C TYR A 374 10.32 30.19 -15.67
N THR A 375 9.90 29.81 -16.87
CA THR A 375 10.81 29.20 -17.84
C THR A 375 11.88 30.17 -18.30
N SER A 376 11.59 31.47 -18.39
CA SER A 376 12.58 32.51 -18.71
C SER A 376 13.81 32.42 -17.80
N ASP A 377 13.57 32.39 -16.50
CA ASP A 377 14.61 32.46 -15.47
C ASP A 377 15.43 31.16 -15.46
N PHE A 378 14.75 30.02 -15.65
CA PHE A 378 15.39 28.73 -15.84
C PHE A 378 16.31 28.69 -17.07
N LEU A 379 15.85 29.24 -18.21
CA LEU A 379 16.64 29.26 -19.43
C LEU A 379 17.81 30.25 -19.35
N GLU A 380 17.60 31.42 -18.76
CA GLU A 380 18.66 32.39 -18.50
C GLU A 380 19.76 31.78 -17.63
N SER A 381 19.38 31.15 -16.51
CA SER A 381 20.31 30.46 -15.61
C SER A 381 21.07 29.34 -16.35
N PHE A 382 20.39 28.57 -17.20
CA PHE A 382 21.05 27.56 -18.04
C PHE A 382 22.09 28.19 -18.98
N ASP A 383 21.77 29.31 -19.62
CA ASP A 383 22.61 29.95 -20.62
C ASP A 383 23.86 30.59 -20.01
N ILE A 384 23.79 31.08 -18.76
CA ILE A 384 24.92 31.68 -18.03
C ILE A 384 25.71 30.66 -17.18
N ALA A 385 25.19 29.46 -16.94
CA ALA A 385 25.85 28.47 -16.08
C ALA A 385 27.31 28.20 -16.52
N PRO A 386 28.30 28.19 -15.61
CA PRO A 386 29.66 27.80 -15.95
C PRO A 386 29.75 26.30 -16.31
N PRO A 387 30.84 25.86 -16.94
CA PRO A 387 31.14 24.42 -17.07
C PRO A 387 31.28 23.77 -15.69
N LEU A 388 30.88 22.50 -15.58
CA LEU A 388 31.03 21.73 -14.36
C LEU A 388 32.51 21.42 -14.11
N THR A 389 32.97 21.59 -12.88
CA THR A 389 34.35 21.34 -12.48
C THR A 389 34.44 20.13 -11.54
N GLN A 390 35.66 19.65 -11.31
CA GLN A 390 35.91 18.59 -10.35
C GLN A 390 35.58 19.02 -8.91
N HIS A 391 35.70 20.32 -8.58
CA HIS A 391 35.39 20.86 -7.26
C HIS A 391 33.90 20.82 -6.94
N ASP A 392 33.03 20.82 -7.95
CA ASP A 392 31.58 20.71 -7.76
C ASP A 392 31.15 19.29 -7.40
N ILE A 393 31.97 18.30 -7.74
CA ILE A 393 31.69 16.87 -7.57
C ILE A 393 32.35 16.33 -6.30
N ILE A 394 33.56 16.81 -5.98
CA ILE A 394 34.25 16.43 -4.75
C ILE A 394 33.61 17.16 -3.57
N LEU A 395 33.34 16.43 -2.48
CA LEU A 395 32.84 17.04 -1.26
C LEU A 395 33.84 18.05 -0.70
N ASP A 396 33.36 19.24 -0.33
CA ASP A 396 34.16 20.22 0.38
C ASP A 396 34.40 19.81 1.86
N SER A 397 35.15 20.63 2.61
CA SER A 397 35.46 20.33 4.02
C SER A 397 34.21 20.26 4.91
N SER A 398 33.21 21.10 4.67
CA SER A 398 31.95 21.12 5.41
C SER A 398 31.10 19.89 5.09
N GLU A 399 30.97 19.57 3.80
CA GLU A 399 30.26 18.39 3.31
C GLU A 399 30.92 17.08 3.80
N ASN A 400 32.26 17.02 3.85
CA ASN A 400 32.98 15.86 4.41
C ASN A 400 32.76 15.70 5.92
N ASN A 401 32.71 16.82 6.68
CA ASN A 401 32.42 16.80 8.11
C ASN A 401 30.97 16.33 8.36
N LEU A 402 30.03 16.81 7.55
CA LEU A 402 28.64 16.37 7.60
C LEU A 402 28.53 14.88 7.24
N LEU A 403 29.12 14.43 6.13
CA LEU A 403 29.16 13.02 5.75
C LEU A 403 29.70 12.15 6.88
N THR A 404 30.82 12.56 7.49
CA THR A 404 31.38 11.86 8.66
C THR A 404 30.35 11.72 9.79
N THR A 405 29.70 12.83 10.15
CA THR A 405 28.68 12.85 11.22
C THR A 405 27.49 11.94 10.87
N LEU A 406 27.09 11.90 9.60
CA LEU A 406 26.03 11.02 9.11
C LEU A 406 26.43 9.55 9.21
N LEU A 407 27.65 9.18 8.84
CA LEU A 407 28.14 7.80 8.95
C LEU A 407 28.23 7.35 10.41
N GLU A 408 28.69 8.21 11.31
CA GLU A 408 28.70 7.95 12.76
C GLU A 408 27.28 7.72 13.29
N HIS A 409 26.32 8.55 12.87
CA HIS A 409 24.93 8.40 13.24
C HIS A 409 24.31 7.12 12.66
N ASN A 410 24.68 6.74 11.44
CA ASN A 410 24.24 5.50 10.82
C ASN A 410 24.71 4.28 11.63
N VAL A 411 25.97 4.29 12.10
CA VAL A 411 26.51 3.27 13.02
C VAL A 411 25.69 3.21 14.32
N LEU A 412 25.37 4.36 14.94
CA LEU A 412 24.52 4.40 16.13
C LEU A 412 23.14 3.80 15.88
N ARG A 413 22.52 4.12 14.75
CA ARG A 413 21.22 3.55 14.36
C ARG A 413 21.27 2.06 14.16
N ILE A 414 22.35 1.53 13.56
CA ILE A 414 22.53 0.10 13.38
C ILE A 414 22.68 -0.59 14.74
N ILE A 415 23.55 -0.08 15.63
CA ILE A 415 23.75 -0.64 16.97
C ILE A 415 22.45 -0.63 17.78
N THR A 416 21.73 0.48 17.78
CA THR A 416 20.46 0.60 18.54
C THR A 416 19.31 -0.24 17.97
N SER A 417 19.31 -0.49 16.65
CA SER A 417 18.26 -1.29 15.99
C SER A 417 18.54 -2.79 15.97
N HIS A 418 19.82 -3.19 15.99
CA HIS A 418 20.25 -4.56 15.71
C HIS A 418 21.22 -5.15 16.75
N GLY A 419 21.74 -4.35 17.68
CA GLY A 419 22.67 -4.80 18.72
C GLY A 419 22.02 -5.50 19.92
N GLY A 420 20.69 -5.64 19.93
CA GLY A 420 19.93 -6.27 21.02
C GLY A 420 19.07 -5.29 21.83
N SER A 421 18.25 -5.83 22.74
CA SER A 421 17.26 -5.06 23.50
C SER A 421 17.86 -3.99 24.39
N THR A 422 19.07 -4.20 24.91
CA THR A 422 19.73 -3.25 25.82
C THR A 422 20.16 -1.98 25.08
N PHE A 423 20.63 -2.07 23.84
CA PHE A 423 20.94 -0.89 23.02
C PHE A 423 19.69 -0.16 22.51
N ALA A 424 18.57 -0.86 22.34
CA ALA A 424 17.31 -0.26 21.87
C ALA A 424 16.81 0.88 22.78
N ARG A 425 17.22 0.93 24.05
CA ARG A 425 16.90 2.02 24.98
C ARG A 425 17.40 3.39 24.51
N PHE A 426 18.46 3.44 23.71
CA PHE A 426 19.02 4.67 23.15
C PHE A 426 18.38 5.11 21.83
N ALA A 427 17.42 4.36 21.29
CA ALA A 427 16.74 4.72 20.05
C ALA A 427 16.12 6.14 20.08
N PRO A 428 15.50 6.60 21.20
CA PRO A 428 15.03 7.98 21.31
C PRO A 428 16.16 9.02 21.23
N ASP A 429 17.30 8.78 21.90
CA ASP A 429 18.45 9.68 21.89
C ASP A 429 19.08 9.80 20.49
N VAL A 430 19.19 8.67 19.80
CA VAL A 430 19.64 8.62 18.39
C VAL A 430 18.69 9.42 17.51
N LEU A 431 17.37 9.29 17.67
CA LEU A 431 16.41 10.10 16.90
C LEU A 431 16.53 11.60 17.18
N CYS A 432 16.73 12.00 18.44
CA CYS A 432 16.89 13.39 18.85
C CYS A 432 18.18 14.03 18.32
N THR A 433 19.23 13.25 18.12
CA THR A 433 20.55 13.70 17.64
C THR A 433 20.77 13.53 16.14
N MET A 434 19.75 13.10 15.39
CA MET A 434 19.81 12.92 13.95
C MET A 434 20.22 14.23 13.24
N PRO A 435 21.34 14.28 12.51
CA PRO A 435 21.70 15.44 11.72
C PRO A 435 20.63 15.72 10.66
N ARG A 436 20.20 16.98 10.56
CA ARG A 436 19.25 17.46 9.55
C ARG A 436 19.85 18.63 8.80
N THR A 437 19.63 18.67 7.49
CA THR A 437 20.03 19.81 6.67
C THR A 437 18.90 20.84 6.58
N SER A 438 19.24 22.02 6.06
CA SER A 438 18.25 23.05 5.69
C SER A 438 17.30 22.61 4.57
N GLU A 439 17.61 21.53 3.87
CA GLU A 439 16.81 20.97 2.77
C GLU A 439 15.97 19.76 3.20
N CYS A 440 15.72 19.62 4.51
CA CYS A 440 14.75 18.67 5.01
C CYS A 440 13.33 19.10 4.59
N ILE A 441 12.64 18.23 3.86
CA ILE A 441 11.30 18.48 3.35
C ILE A 441 10.34 18.57 4.53
N ALA A 442 9.52 19.64 4.56
CA ALA A 442 8.49 19.78 5.57
C ALA A 442 7.46 18.65 5.46
N LEU A 443 7.07 18.08 6.61
CA LEU A 443 6.14 16.96 6.65
C LEU A 443 4.78 17.35 6.06
N HIS A 444 4.40 16.70 4.97
CA HIS A 444 3.09 16.84 4.36
C HIS A 444 2.66 15.51 3.73
N LYS A 445 1.36 15.40 3.44
CA LYS A 445 0.82 14.28 2.67
C LYS A 445 0.80 14.66 1.20
N THR A 446 1.35 13.81 0.34
CA THR A 446 1.26 13.96 -1.12
C THR A 446 0.05 13.22 -1.65
N ASP A 447 -0.87 13.94 -2.29
CA ASP A 447 -1.95 13.33 -3.07
C ASP A 447 -1.44 13.02 -4.48
N VAL A 448 -1.86 11.88 -5.04
CA VAL A 448 -1.32 11.35 -6.29
C VAL A 448 -2.46 11.00 -7.24
N TYR A 449 -2.25 11.16 -8.53
CA TYR A 449 -3.28 11.02 -9.57
C TYR A 449 -2.72 10.21 -10.72
N PRO A 450 -2.88 8.87 -10.69
CA PRO A 450 -2.54 8.01 -11.82
C PRO A 450 -3.32 8.44 -13.06
N LEU A 451 -2.62 8.52 -14.18
CA LEU A 451 -3.22 8.80 -15.47
C LEU A 451 -3.56 7.50 -16.19
N ARG A 452 -4.17 7.63 -17.37
CA ARG A 452 -4.46 6.48 -18.22
C ARG A 452 -3.16 5.81 -18.68
N ALA A 453 -3.17 4.49 -18.77
CA ALA A 453 -2.10 3.76 -19.45
C ALA A 453 -2.11 4.09 -20.94
N MET A 454 -0.93 4.14 -21.54
CA MET A 454 -0.71 4.56 -22.93
C MET A 454 -0.04 3.42 -23.69
N ASN A 455 -0.59 3.06 -24.86
CA ASN A 455 0.05 2.13 -25.78
C ASN A 455 1.12 2.87 -26.60
N ILE A 456 2.15 3.35 -25.91
CA ILE A 456 3.28 4.10 -26.47
C ILE A 456 4.55 3.48 -25.89
N GLU A 457 5.42 2.97 -26.76
CA GLU A 457 6.66 2.35 -26.34
C GLU A 457 7.75 3.41 -26.09
N GLU A 458 8.18 3.55 -24.84
CA GLU A 458 9.19 4.53 -24.41
C GLU A 458 10.65 4.12 -24.73
N MET A 459 10.89 3.03 -25.46
CA MET A 459 12.27 2.66 -25.83
C MET A 459 12.93 3.66 -26.80
N SER A 460 12.13 4.37 -27.60
CA SER A 460 12.61 5.26 -28.65
C SER A 460 12.56 6.75 -28.24
N VAL A 461 13.41 7.57 -28.87
CA VAL A 461 13.41 9.05 -28.69
C VAL A 461 12.04 9.63 -29.06
N LYS A 462 11.44 9.15 -30.15
CA LYS A 462 10.11 9.55 -30.60
C LYS A 462 9.03 9.17 -29.58
N GLY A 463 9.06 7.93 -29.08
CA GLY A 463 8.09 7.44 -28.10
C GLY A 463 8.08 8.27 -26.81
N ASN A 464 9.25 8.69 -26.31
CA ASN A 464 9.34 9.56 -25.13
C ASN A 464 8.70 10.93 -25.36
N ALA A 465 8.85 11.52 -26.56
CA ALA A 465 8.16 12.77 -26.90
C ALA A 465 6.63 12.56 -26.95
N GLU A 466 6.18 11.47 -27.58
CA GLU A 466 4.76 11.12 -27.67
C GLU A 466 4.13 10.86 -26.29
N VAL A 467 4.89 10.27 -25.35
CA VAL A 467 4.45 10.11 -23.95
C VAL A 467 4.17 11.46 -23.31
N LEU A 468 5.10 12.42 -23.37
CA LEU A 468 4.89 13.74 -22.77
C LEU A 468 3.74 14.50 -23.43
N GLU A 469 3.67 14.48 -24.77
CA GLU A 469 2.57 15.10 -25.52
C GLU A 469 1.21 14.49 -25.11
N THR A 470 1.15 13.17 -24.92
CA THR A 470 -0.06 12.46 -24.49
C THR A 470 -0.43 12.77 -23.04
N VAL A 471 0.56 12.84 -22.14
CA VAL A 471 0.36 13.18 -20.72
C VAL A 471 -0.19 14.61 -20.59
N PHE A 472 0.45 15.59 -21.23
CA PHE A 472 0.00 16.97 -21.14
C PHE A 472 -1.35 17.19 -21.84
N GLY A 473 -1.60 16.51 -22.97
CA GLY A 473 -2.91 16.52 -23.63
C GLY A 473 -4.01 15.90 -22.76
N GLU A 474 -3.71 14.81 -22.03
CA GLU A 474 -4.66 14.18 -21.10
C GLU A 474 -5.05 15.10 -19.95
N LEU A 475 -4.11 15.93 -19.48
CA LEU A 475 -4.32 16.96 -18.46
C LEU A 475 -5.08 18.19 -19.00
N GLY A 476 -5.32 18.25 -20.31
CA GLY A 476 -6.08 19.30 -20.96
C GLY A 476 -5.27 20.56 -21.25
N HIS A 477 -3.94 20.45 -21.33
CA HIS A 477 -3.10 21.55 -21.78
C HIS A 477 -3.17 21.71 -23.30
N ASP A 478 -3.26 22.95 -23.76
CA ASP A 478 -3.01 23.30 -25.16
C ASP A 478 -1.51 23.48 -25.35
N LEU A 479 -0.87 22.51 -25.99
CA LEU A 479 0.58 22.50 -26.22
C LEU A 479 1.04 23.57 -27.22
N ALA A 480 0.11 24.14 -28.00
CA ALA A 480 0.42 25.26 -28.88
C ALA A 480 0.39 26.61 -28.15
N CYS A 481 -0.23 26.67 -26.97
CA CYS A 481 -0.38 27.90 -26.20
C CYS A 481 0.93 28.30 -25.52
N SER A 482 1.34 29.57 -25.66
CA SER A 482 2.52 30.12 -24.98
C SER A 482 2.40 30.04 -23.46
N ALA A 483 1.19 30.19 -22.91
CA ALA A 483 0.92 30.14 -21.48
C ALA A 483 1.27 28.78 -20.85
N PHE A 484 1.23 27.68 -21.62
CA PHE A 484 1.66 26.37 -21.14
C PHE A 484 3.17 26.32 -20.88
N THR A 485 3.94 27.04 -21.71
CA THR A 485 5.41 27.05 -21.67
C THR A 485 6.00 28.14 -20.79
N GLU A 486 5.17 29.02 -20.22
CA GLU A 486 5.60 30.07 -19.28
C GLU A 486 6.25 29.53 -18.01
N THR A 487 5.83 28.34 -17.57
CA THR A 487 6.38 27.69 -16.39
C THR A 487 7.02 26.35 -16.71
N VAL A 488 8.11 26.06 -16.00
CA VAL A 488 8.89 24.85 -16.17
C VAL A 488 8.07 23.61 -15.78
N LYS A 489 8.06 22.59 -16.62
CA LYS A 489 7.40 21.31 -16.34
C LYS A 489 8.39 20.30 -15.78
N ILE A 490 8.15 19.84 -14.55
CA ILE A 490 9.02 18.88 -13.87
C ILE A 490 8.63 17.46 -14.26
N VAL A 491 9.60 16.71 -14.78
CA VAL A 491 9.43 15.32 -15.24
C VAL A 491 10.43 14.42 -14.50
N PHE A 492 9.92 13.32 -13.95
CA PHE A 492 10.66 12.25 -13.30
C PHE A 492 10.63 11.02 -14.21
N GLY A 493 11.75 10.31 -14.28
CA GLY A 493 11.86 9.05 -15.01
C GLY A 493 13.17 8.35 -14.66
N ASP A 494 13.31 7.12 -15.14
CA ASP A 494 14.55 6.38 -15.04
C ASP A 494 15.66 7.01 -15.92
N GLN A 495 16.86 6.46 -15.83
CA GLN A 495 18.01 6.98 -16.58
C GLN A 495 17.76 6.99 -18.10
N LEU A 496 17.14 5.95 -18.63
CA LEU A 496 16.99 5.80 -20.08
C LEU A 496 15.96 6.80 -20.61
N SER A 497 14.80 6.92 -19.97
CA SER A 497 13.72 7.84 -20.35
C SER A 497 14.21 9.30 -20.31
N VAL A 498 14.91 9.70 -19.25
CA VAL A 498 15.48 11.06 -19.16
C VAL A 498 16.55 11.28 -20.25
N ALA A 499 17.43 10.31 -20.51
CA ALA A 499 18.41 10.42 -21.59
C ALA A 499 17.75 10.56 -22.98
N ARG A 500 16.63 9.87 -23.22
CA ARG A 500 15.86 9.99 -24.46
C ARG A 500 15.18 11.35 -24.58
N LEU A 501 14.61 11.89 -23.50
CA LEU A 501 14.04 13.24 -23.49
C LEU A 501 15.10 14.32 -23.74
N ARG A 502 16.31 14.20 -23.18
CA ARG A 502 17.42 15.10 -23.53
C ARG A 502 17.81 14.98 -25.00
N ALA A 503 17.75 13.78 -25.59
CA ALA A 503 17.97 13.60 -27.03
C ALA A 503 16.88 14.28 -27.88
N VAL A 504 15.61 14.28 -27.43
CA VAL A 504 14.54 15.07 -28.07
C VAL A 504 14.90 16.55 -28.07
N ILE A 505 15.26 17.11 -26.91
CA ILE A 505 15.67 18.51 -26.79
C ILE A 505 16.84 18.82 -27.72
N ASN A 506 17.89 17.99 -27.73
CA ASN A 506 19.07 18.19 -28.57
C ASN A 506 18.78 18.18 -30.07
N ASN A 507 17.76 17.43 -30.50
CA ASN A 507 17.35 17.32 -31.90
C ASN A 507 16.41 18.46 -32.31
N ARG A 508 15.59 18.97 -31.39
CA ARG A 508 14.59 20.02 -31.66
C ARG A 508 15.12 21.44 -31.40
N ALA A 509 16.13 21.61 -30.55
CA ALA A 509 16.74 22.91 -30.25
C ALA A 509 17.30 23.56 -31.53
N GLY A 510 16.85 24.80 -31.81
CA GLY A 510 17.23 25.57 -33.00
C GLY A 510 16.50 25.16 -34.30
N HIS A 511 15.67 24.11 -34.28
CA HIS A 511 14.97 23.59 -35.46
C HIS A 511 13.45 23.66 -35.36
N ASP A 512 12.89 23.55 -34.15
CA ASP A 512 11.46 23.57 -33.88
C ASP A 512 11.04 24.83 -33.10
N SER A 513 9.73 25.10 -33.06
CA SER A 513 9.16 26.13 -32.18
C SER A 513 9.45 25.83 -30.70
N PHE A 514 9.50 26.87 -29.88
CA PHE A 514 9.77 26.75 -28.44
C PHE A 514 8.82 25.76 -27.73
N SER A 515 7.55 25.77 -28.09
CA SER A 515 6.53 24.86 -27.56
C SER A 515 6.76 23.38 -27.91
N LYS A 516 7.47 23.09 -29.00
CA LYS A 516 7.79 21.73 -29.44
C LYS A 516 9.17 21.27 -29.00
N SER A 517 10.08 22.19 -28.66
CA SER A 517 11.48 21.88 -28.32
C SER A 517 11.67 21.17 -26.97
N LEU A 518 10.65 21.18 -26.11
CA LEU A 518 10.70 20.71 -24.71
C LEU A 518 11.73 21.46 -23.83
N LEU A 519 12.23 22.63 -24.26
CA LEU A 519 13.17 23.42 -23.46
C LEU A 519 12.60 23.92 -22.13
N TYR A 520 11.27 23.98 -22.02
CA TYR A 520 10.54 24.29 -20.78
C TYR A 520 10.45 23.11 -19.81
N THR A 521 11.15 22.00 -20.04
CA THR A 521 11.10 20.82 -19.15
C THR A 521 12.37 20.71 -18.29
N ALA A 522 12.19 20.39 -17.01
CA ALA A 522 13.27 20.07 -16.09
C ALA A 522 13.16 18.61 -15.64
N PHE A 523 14.30 17.91 -15.65
CA PHE A 523 14.35 16.49 -15.30
C PHE A 523 14.82 16.31 -13.87
N ALA A 524 13.97 15.69 -13.07
CA ALA A 524 14.27 15.27 -11.71
C ALA A 524 14.77 13.81 -11.70
N PRO A 525 15.69 13.44 -10.78
CA PRO A 525 16.22 12.09 -10.71
C PRO A 525 15.17 11.09 -10.22
N GLY A 526 15.07 9.93 -10.89
CA GLY A 526 14.41 8.75 -10.34
C GLY A 526 15.26 8.10 -9.24
N LEU A 527 15.16 8.60 -8.01
CA LEU A 527 16.06 8.21 -6.91
C LEU A 527 15.99 6.70 -6.56
N PHE A 528 14.86 6.02 -6.81
CA PHE A 528 14.81 4.57 -6.59
C PHE A 528 15.70 3.82 -7.58
N HIS A 529 15.73 4.24 -8.83
CA HIS A 529 16.63 3.67 -9.83
C HIS A 529 18.11 3.96 -9.53
N TYR A 530 18.44 5.12 -8.96
CA TYR A 530 19.79 5.40 -8.43
C TYR A 530 20.14 4.47 -7.26
N GLN A 531 19.21 4.26 -6.33
CA GLN A 531 19.38 3.34 -5.21
C GLN A 531 19.61 1.90 -5.69
N MET A 532 18.86 1.47 -6.71
CA MET A 532 19.00 0.15 -7.32
C MET A 532 20.35 0.00 -8.03
N ALA A 533 20.78 1.01 -8.80
CA ALA A 533 22.10 1.03 -9.41
C ALA A 533 23.22 0.95 -8.36
N ALA A 534 23.10 1.70 -7.25
CA ALA A 534 24.09 1.70 -6.18
C ALA A 534 24.12 0.35 -5.44
N THR A 535 22.96 -0.26 -5.25
CA THR A 535 22.84 -1.60 -4.65
C THR A 535 23.56 -2.65 -5.49
N TYR A 536 23.34 -2.66 -6.81
CA TYR A 536 24.04 -3.60 -7.69
C TYR A 536 25.54 -3.28 -7.81
N ALA A 537 25.92 -2.00 -7.82
CA ALA A 537 27.33 -1.60 -7.80
C ALA A 537 28.06 -2.16 -6.56
N VAL A 538 27.47 -2.01 -5.37
CA VAL A 538 28.01 -2.56 -4.12
C VAL A 538 28.03 -4.09 -4.16
N LEU A 539 26.94 -4.72 -4.62
CA LEU A 539 26.85 -6.17 -4.73
C LEU A 539 27.97 -6.74 -5.61
N GLU A 540 28.17 -6.17 -6.81
CA GLU A 540 29.14 -6.66 -7.80
C GLU A 540 30.58 -6.42 -7.37
N THR A 541 30.85 -5.24 -6.80
CA THR A 541 32.16 -4.84 -6.30
C THR A 541 32.64 -5.75 -5.17
N HIS A 542 31.72 -6.17 -4.30
CA HIS A 542 32.03 -6.90 -3.07
C HIS A 542 31.58 -8.37 -3.07
N TRP A 543 31.19 -8.91 -4.23
CA TRP A 543 30.72 -10.30 -4.34
C TRP A 543 31.80 -11.33 -4.00
N GLY A 544 33.05 -11.04 -4.36
CA GLY A 544 34.19 -11.95 -4.22
C GLY A 544 34.15 -13.13 -5.20
N ASN A 545 35.04 -14.10 -4.98
CA ASN A 545 35.08 -15.36 -5.73
C ASN A 545 34.42 -16.48 -4.92
N PRO A 546 33.22 -16.98 -5.33
CA PRO A 546 32.51 -18.02 -4.59
C PRO A 546 33.31 -19.33 -4.41
N SER A 547 34.30 -19.58 -5.27
CA SER A 547 35.13 -20.79 -5.22
C SER A 547 36.13 -20.79 -4.05
N LEU A 548 36.43 -19.63 -3.47
CA LEU A 548 37.39 -19.49 -2.37
C LEU A 548 36.78 -19.82 -1.01
N GLY A 549 35.45 -19.82 -0.89
CA GLY A 549 34.75 -20.10 0.35
C GLY A 549 35.31 -19.30 1.54
N PRO A 550 35.79 -19.96 2.61
CA PRO A 550 36.30 -19.29 3.81
C PRO A 550 37.63 -18.53 3.60
N HIS A 551 38.33 -18.70 2.47
CA HIS A 551 39.56 -17.98 2.15
C HIS A 551 39.33 -16.52 1.73
N ASP A 552 38.09 -16.14 1.39
CA ASP A 552 37.66 -14.75 1.24
C ASP A 552 36.50 -14.47 2.21
N PRO A 553 36.78 -14.44 3.53
CA PRO A 553 35.75 -14.44 4.57
C PRO A 553 34.97 -13.11 4.63
N ALA A 554 35.45 -12.07 3.93
CA ALA A 554 34.86 -10.76 3.89
C ALA A 554 33.99 -10.50 2.66
N CYS A 555 33.80 -11.46 1.75
CA CYS A 555 32.97 -11.23 0.56
C CYS A 555 31.48 -11.54 0.76
N LEU A 556 30.64 -10.95 -0.07
CA LEU A 556 29.18 -11.14 0.00
C LEU A 556 28.75 -12.54 -0.45
N SER A 557 29.48 -13.21 -1.34
CA SER A 557 29.16 -14.58 -1.74
C SER A 557 29.35 -15.57 -0.59
N TRP A 558 30.41 -15.39 0.21
CA TRP A 558 30.62 -16.15 1.43
C TRP A 558 29.53 -15.87 2.46
N HIS A 559 29.20 -14.60 2.70
CA HIS A 559 28.11 -14.21 3.59
C HIS A 559 26.75 -14.78 3.17
N ASN A 560 26.46 -14.84 1.87
CA ASN A 560 25.24 -15.47 1.36
C ASN A 560 25.20 -16.97 1.68
N THR A 561 26.35 -17.63 1.62
CA THR A 561 26.50 -19.07 1.88
C THR A 561 26.31 -19.40 3.36
N ILE A 562 26.99 -18.69 4.27
CA ILE A 562 26.87 -18.95 5.72
C ILE A 562 25.48 -18.62 6.28
N LEU A 563 24.76 -17.70 5.64
CA LEU A 563 23.37 -17.36 6.00
C LEU A 563 22.33 -18.33 5.39
N ASP A 564 22.77 -19.39 4.72
CA ASP A 564 21.91 -20.37 4.03
C ASP A 564 20.86 -19.73 3.12
N ARG A 565 21.25 -18.67 2.41
CA ARG A 565 20.38 -17.97 1.48
C ARG A 565 20.38 -18.66 0.13
N LYS A 566 19.26 -18.51 -0.59
CA LYS A 566 19.13 -19.04 -1.95
C LYS A 566 20.33 -18.60 -2.81
N PRO A 567 21.08 -19.53 -3.41
CA PRO A 567 22.24 -19.19 -4.21
C PRO A 567 21.83 -18.48 -5.50
N PHE A 568 22.66 -17.55 -5.95
CA PHE A 568 22.54 -16.87 -7.24
C PHE A 568 23.92 -16.52 -7.80
N VAL A 569 23.96 -16.20 -9.09
CA VAL A 569 25.15 -15.75 -9.81
C VAL A 569 24.93 -14.34 -10.34
N LEU A 570 25.98 -13.53 -10.44
CA LEU A 570 25.85 -12.14 -10.88
C LEU A 570 25.33 -11.98 -12.32
N SER A 571 25.50 -12.99 -13.18
CA SER A 571 24.92 -13.01 -14.54
C SER A 571 23.40 -13.11 -14.54
N ASN A 572 22.80 -13.65 -13.47
CA ASN A 572 21.36 -13.69 -13.23
C ASN A 572 21.08 -13.05 -11.87
N ARG A 573 21.18 -11.71 -11.84
CA ARG A 573 21.11 -10.91 -10.61
C ARG A 573 19.84 -11.23 -9.81
N PRO A 574 19.92 -11.22 -8.47
CA PRO A 574 18.75 -11.40 -7.63
C PRO A 574 17.86 -10.15 -7.69
N SER A 575 16.65 -10.22 -7.12
CA SER A 575 15.81 -9.04 -7.00
C SER A 575 16.48 -7.95 -6.16
N TYR A 576 16.14 -6.68 -6.43
CA TYR A 576 16.64 -5.53 -5.67
C TYR A 576 16.56 -5.74 -4.15
N ARG A 577 15.40 -6.24 -3.67
CA ARG A 577 15.19 -6.50 -2.25
C ARG A 577 16.18 -7.53 -1.69
N THR A 578 16.40 -8.63 -2.41
CA THR A 578 17.32 -9.69 -2.00
C THR A 578 18.77 -9.19 -1.94
N ALA A 579 19.21 -8.43 -2.95
CA ALA A 579 20.53 -7.82 -2.98
C ALA A 579 20.74 -6.84 -1.82
N CYS A 580 19.77 -5.93 -1.62
CA CYS A 580 19.81 -4.90 -0.59
C CYS A 580 19.83 -5.53 0.82
N ASP A 581 18.98 -6.54 1.08
CA ASP A 581 18.94 -7.25 2.36
C ASP A 581 20.25 -8.01 2.65
N LEU A 582 20.92 -8.57 1.64
CA LEU A 582 22.24 -9.21 1.83
C LEU A 582 23.32 -8.20 2.23
N ILE A 583 23.40 -7.09 1.50
CA ILE A 583 24.36 -6.01 1.80
C ILE A 583 24.12 -5.47 3.21
N PHE A 584 22.87 -5.18 3.54
CA PHE A 584 22.52 -4.57 4.82
C PHE A 584 22.66 -5.53 5.99
N HIS A 585 22.25 -6.79 5.89
CA HIS A 585 22.44 -7.72 7.00
C HIS A 585 23.92 -7.98 7.24
N SER A 586 24.72 -8.10 6.17
CA SER A 586 26.18 -8.14 6.28
C SER A 586 26.73 -6.89 6.96
N LEU A 587 26.25 -5.70 6.60
CA LEU A 587 26.67 -4.44 7.21
C LEU A 587 26.36 -4.42 8.71
N TYR A 588 25.17 -4.86 9.12
CA TYR A 588 24.77 -4.87 10.53
C TYR A 588 25.67 -5.78 11.35
N GLY A 589 25.92 -7.01 10.89
CA GLY A 589 26.81 -7.95 11.56
C GLY A 589 28.23 -7.40 11.71
N ARG A 590 28.75 -6.69 10.69
CA ARG A 590 30.07 -6.05 10.73
C ARG A 590 30.13 -4.89 11.72
N VAL A 591 29.12 -4.03 11.75
CA VAL A 591 29.08 -2.90 12.69
C VAL A 591 29.07 -3.40 14.14
N ILE A 592 28.26 -4.43 14.45
CA ILE A 592 28.19 -5.02 15.79
C ILE A 592 29.52 -5.71 16.14
N HIS A 593 30.12 -6.44 15.20
CA HIS A 593 31.45 -7.03 15.38
C HIS A 593 32.53 -5.96 15.65
N CYS A 594 32.56 -4.88 14.88
CA CYS A 594 33.47 -3.76 15.10
C CYS A 594 33.26 -3.07 16.46
N LEU A 595 32.02 -3.00 16.96
CA LEU A 595 31.73 -2.52 18.32
C LEU A 595 32.40 -3.40 19.38
N GLY A 596 32.35 -4.73 19.22
CA GLY A 596 33.09 -5.66 20.08
C GLY A 596 34.61 -5.40 20.07
N LEU A 597 35.19 -5.12 18.90
CA LEU A 597 36.62 -4.83 18.77
C LEU A 597 37.05 -3.48 19.35
N VAL A 598 36.19 -2.45 19.27
CA VAL A 598 36.46 -1.13 19.84
C VAL A 598 36.33 -1.15 21.37
N THR A 599 35.30 -1.82 21.88
CA THR A 599 35.05 -1.89 23.33
C THR A 599 36.01 -2.85 24.05
N GLY A 600 36.55 -3.84 23.34
CA GLY A 600 37.39 -4.90 23.91
C GLY A 600 36.63 -5.85 24.85
N ARG A 601 35.29 -5.80 24.84
CA ARG A 601 34.43 -6.60 25.73
C ARG A 601 34.03 -7.91 25.06
N THR A 602 33.99 -8.97 25.85
CA THR A 602 33.58 -10.32 25.39
C THR A 602 32.06 -10.48 25.27
N SER A 603 31.30 -9.71 26.06
CA SER A 603 29.84 -9.67 26.03
C SER A 603 29.37 -8.24 25.76
N LEU A 604 28.67 -8.06 24.64
CA LEU A 604 28.07 -6.75 24.31
C LEU A 604 26.84 -6.47 25.17
N GLU A 605 26.15 -7.51 25.64
CA GLU A 605 25.00 -7.41 26.53
C GLU A 605 25.40 -6.81 27.89
N GLU A 606 26.45 -7.36 28.51
CA GLU A 606 26.98 -6.86 29.79
C GLU A 606 27.55 -5.44 29.65
N TYR A 607 28.28 -5.20 28.56
CA TYR A 607 28.77 -3.87 28.22
C TYR A 607 27.63 -2.86 28.08
N ALA A 608 26.54 -3.24 27.42
CA ALA A 608 25.40 -2.37 27.18
C ALA A 608 24.63 -2.03 28.46
N GLU A 609 24.68 -2.83 29.53
CA GLU A 609 23.94 -2.57 30.76
C GLU A 609 24.37 -1.25 31.41
N ASN A 610 25.68 -1.05 31.58
CA ASN A 610 26.27 0.12 32.23
C ASN A 610 26.63 1.26 31.28
N LEU A 611 26.36 1.08 29.98
CA LEU A 611 26.71 2.05 28.95
C LEU A 611 25.90 3.34 29.07
N THR A 612 26.55 4.49 28.88
CA THR A 612 25.88 5.78 28.64
C THR A 612 25.77 6.09 27.14
N PHE A 613 24.84 6.98 26.77
CA PHE A 613 24.71 7.39 25.36
C PHE A 613 25.95 8.11 24.83
N SER A 614 26.61 8.93 25.66
CA SER A 614 27.84 9.65 25.29
C SER A 614 29.00 8.69 24.96
N GLU A 615 29.19 7.65 25.78
CA GLU A 615 30.19 6.61 25.52
C GLU A 615 29.85 5.83 24.24
N LEU A 616 28.57 5.53 23.99
CA LEU A 616 28.15 4.88 22.75
C LEU A 616 28.47 5.75 21.52
N GLN A 617 28.26 7.07 21.61
CA GLN A 617 28.66 8.03 20.57
C GLN A 617 30.17 8.02 20.35
N GLN A 618 30.97 7.93 21.41
CA GLN A 618 32.42 7.84 21.31
C GLN A 618 32.86 6.56 20.59
N HIS A 619 32.28 5.41 20.91
CA HIS A 619 32.62 4.16 20.21
C HIS A 619 32.14 4.14 18.76
N ALA A 620 30.99 4.75 18.44
CA ALA A 620 30.56 4.90 17.05
C ALA A 620 31.56 5.76 16.24
N ARG A 621 32.05 6.87 16.83
CA ARG A 621 33.14 7.67 16.25
C ARG A 621 34.41 6.86 16.04
N GLU A 622 34.77 6.01 16.99
CA GLU A 622 35.96 5.17 16.90
C GLU A 622 35.82 4.08 15.81
N ILE A 623 34.64 3.47 15.66
CA ILE A 623 34.36 2.55 14.54
C ILE A 623 34.58 3.27 13.20
N VAL A 624 34.04 4.49 13.07
CA VAL A 624 34.20 5.30 11.85
C VAL A 624 35.65 5.70 11.63
N SER A 625 36.36 6.14 12.66
CA SER A 625 37.75 6.56 12.55
C SER A 625 38.73 5.42 12.29
N ARG A 626 38.44 4.21 12.79
CA ARG A 626 39.33 3.03 12.70
C ARG A 626 39.09 2.17 11.48
N PHE A 627 37.85 2.04 11.02
CA PHE A 627 37.50 1.07 9.96
C PHE A 627 36.91 1.70 8.69
N ILE A 628 36.47 2.96 8.74
CA ILE A 628 35.77 3.60 7.61
C ILE A 628 36.61 4.74 7.01
N LYS A 629 37.04 5.72 7.83
CA LYS A 629 37.96 6.79 7.40
C LYS A 629 39.30 6.26 6.85
N PRO A 630 39.91 5.20 7.41
CA PRO A 630 41.12 4.61 6.85
C PRO A 630 40.87 3.84 5.55
N GLY A 631 39.61 3.64 5.13
CA GLY A 631 39.24 2.97 3.88
C GLY A 631 39.88 3.58 2.62
N THR A 632 40.31 4.84 2.66
CA THR A 632 41.15 5.45 1.62
C THR A 632 42.64 5.48 2.00
N ALA A 633 43.01 6.08 3.12
CA ALA A 633 44.43 6.27 3.47
C ALA A 633 45.11 5.02 4.06
N GLY A 634 44.43 4.28 4.95
CA GLY A 634 44.93 3.04 5.55
C GLY A 634 45.00 1.89 4.54
N VAL A 635 43.94 1.71 3.74
CA VAL A 635 43.93 0.72 2.65
C VAL A 635 45.02 1.02 1.63
N SER A 636 45.19 2.29 1.21
CA SER A 636 46.27 2.66 0.28
C SER A 636 47.65 2.42 0.89
N LYS A 637 47.85 2.67 2.19
CA LYS A 637 49.12 2.36 2.87
C LYS A 637 49.44 0.86 2.85
N LEU A 638 48.47 0.01 3.18
CA LEU A 638 48.63 -1.46 3.14
C LEU A 638 48.92 -1.95 1.71
N ARG A 639 48.18 -1.45 0.72
CA ARG A 639 48.39 -1.76 -0.69
C ARG A 639 49.75 -1.32 -1.20
N ASN A 640 50.18 -0.11 -0.86
CA ASN A 640 51.48 0.41 -1.26
C ASN A 640 52.64 -0.33 -0.59
N ALA A 641 52.45 -0.79 0.66
CA ALA A 641 53.44 -1.64 1.33
C ALA A 641 53.56 -2.99 0.62
N ARG A 642 52.44 -3.66 0.31
CA ARG A 642 52.41 -4.89 -0.47
C ARG A 642 53.01 -4.72 -1.87
N ALA A 643 52.67 -3.64 -2.57
CA ALA A 643 53.17 -3.37 -3.91
C ALA A 643 54.69 -3.11 -3.93
N ARG A 644 55.25 -2.46 -2.91
CA ARG A 644 56.70 -2.27 -2.78
C ARG A 644 57.42 -3.59 -2.52
N GLU A 645 56.91 -4.41 -1.60
CA GLU A 645 57.47 -5.74 -1.34
C GLU A 645 57.46 -6.60 -2.61
N LEU A 646 56.38 -6.59 -3.38
CA LEU A 646 56.29 -7.29 -4.67
C LEU A 646 57.31 -6.81 -5.71
N LEU A 647 57.67 -5.52 -5.71
CA LEU A 647 58.70 -4.97 -6.61
C LEU A 647 60.13 -5.29 -6.13
N GLU A 648 60.30 -5.48 -4.82
CA GLU A 648 61.58 -5.83 -4.20
C GLU A 648 61.87 -7.33 -4.27
N GLN A 649 60.85 -8.17 -4.46
CA GLN A 649 61.01 -9.60 -4.71
C GLN A 649 61.57 -9.85 -6.12
N ASP A 650 62.66 -10.63 -6.21
CA ASP A 650 63.34 -10.95 -7.46
C ASP A 650 62.48 -11.87 -8.33
N MET A 651 62.10 -11.40 -9.52
CA MET A 651 61.15 -12.07 -10.43
C MET A 651 61.71 -13.39 -11.02
N ASP A 652 63.03 -13.59 -10.96
CA ASP A 652 63.74 -14.74 -11.54
C ASP A 652 63.99 -15.89 -10.55
N SER A 653 63.53 -15.76 -9.29
CA SER A 653 63.68 -16.79 -8.27
C SER A 653 62.54 -17.83 -8.34
N GLU A 654 62.87 -19.11 -8.55
CA GLU A 654 61.91 -20.24 -8.54
C GLU A 654 61.19 -20.44 -7.18
N ASN A 655 61.63 -19.78 -6.12
CA ASN A 655 61.01 -19.84 -4.80
C ASN A 655 60.13 -18.61 -4.54
N THR A 656 58.81 -18.79 -4.58
CA THR A 656 57.85 -17.74 -4.20
C THR A 656 57.92 -17.50 -2.69
N VAL A 657 58.50 -16.38 -2.27
CA VAL A 657 58.54 -15.98 -0.86
C VAL A 657 57.16 -15.43 -0.45
N PRO A 658 56.52 -15.94 0.61
CA PRO A 658 55.25 -15.40 1.09
C PRO A 658 55.37 -13.90 1.42
N LEU A 659 54.37 -13.13 1.01
CA LEU A 659 54.31 -11.71 1.32
C LEU A 659 54.16 -11.48 2.82
N THR A 660 54.81 -10.43 3.33
CA THR A 660 54.76 -10.01 4.73
C THR A 660 54.04 -8.68 4.92
N GLN A 661 53.74 -7.96 3.84
CA GLN A 661 53.09 -6.65 3.84
C GLN A 661 51.67 -6.69 3.27
N GLY A 662 50.84 -5.74 3.74
CA GLY A 662 49.45 -5.59 3.32
C GLY A 662 48.50 -6.62 3.95
N ASP A 663 47.20 -6.45 3.72
CA ASP A 663 46.17 -7.39 4.22
C ASP A 663 44.91 -7.28 3.36
N MET A 664 44.77 -8.17 2.37
CA MET A 664 43.69 -8.09 1.40
C MET A 664 42.30 -8.28 2.02
N VAL A 665 42.19 -9.12 3.05
CA VAL A 665 40.92 -9.37 3.75
C VAL A 665 40.47 -8.11 4.49
N PHE A 666 41.37 -7.51 5.29
CA PHE A 666 41.08 -6.28 6.04
C PHE A 666 40.79 -5.11 5.08
N GLU A 667 41.56 -4.97 4.01
CA GLU A 667 41.37 -3.94 2.99
C GLU A 667 39.97 -4.01 2.36
N ASN A 668 39.58 -5.19 1.87
CA ASN A 668 38.29 -5.42 1.24
C ASN A 668 37.14 -5.19 2.24
N ALA A 669 37.28 -5.64 3.49
CA ALA A 669 36.29 -5.47 4.54
C ALA A 669 36.05 -4.00 4.93
N CYS A 670 37.11 -3.17 4.96
CA CYS A 670 36.99 -1.73 5.21
C CYS A 670 36.27 -1.01 4.06
N LEU A 671 36.61 -1.35 2.81
CA LEU A 671 35.94 -0.79 1.63
C LEU A 671 34.45 -1.16 1.61
N PHE A 672 34.12 -2.43 1.88
CA PHE A 672 32.73 -2.86 1.98
C PHE A 672 31.96 -2.07 3.05
N LEU A 673 32.54 -1.94 4.26
CA LEU A 673 31.88 -1.26 5.36
C LEU A 673 31.54 0.20 5.00
N ARG A 674 32.47 0.90 4.35
CA ARG A 674 32.25 2.26 3.84
C ARG A 674 31.15 2.30 2.78
N ASP A 675 31.25 1.48 1.74
CA ASP A 675 30.35 1.52 0.59
C ASP A 675 28.91 1.12 0.98
N ALA A 676 28.77 0.13 1.85
CA ALA A 676 27.48 -0.29 2.39
C ALA A 676 26.85 0.78 3.29
N LEU A 677 27.65 1.51 4.09
CA LEU A 677 27.14 2.63 4.88
C LEU A 677 26.68 3.81 4.03
N LEU A 678 27.37 4.12 2.92
CA LEU A 678 26.91 5.15 1.96
C LEU A 678 25.54 4.77 1.37
N LEU A 679 25.37 3.51 0.98
CA LEU A 679 24.07 3.00 0.49
C LEU A 679 22.98 3.05 1.56
N ARG A 680 23.34 2.74 2.81
CA ARG A 680 22.41 2.81 3.93
C ARG A 680 22.01 4.25 4.24
N GLU A 681 22.96 5.17 4.20
CA GLU A 681 22.72 6.60 4.41
C GLU A 681 21.81 7.19 3.34
N PHE A 682 21.99 6.81 2.07
CA PHE A 682 21.07 7.19 0.98
C PHE A 682 19.63 6.74 1.28
N THR A 683 19.47 5.48 1.70
CA THR A 683 18.16 4.90 2.04
C THR A 683 17.51 5.63 3.22
N ASP A 684 18.30 5.96 4.21
CA ASP A 684 17.85 6.64 5.43
C ASP A 684 17.51 8.12 5.18
N ALA A 685 18.28 8.81 4.36
CA ALA A 685 18.02 10.19 3.93
C ALA A 685 16.69 10.29 3.15
N ILE A 686 16.46 9.35 2.23
CA ILE A 686 15.18 9.20 1.51
C ILE A 686 14.05 9.02 2.52
N LYS A 687 14.14 8.06 3.44
CA LYS A 687 13.04 7.79 4.40
C LYS A 687 12.73 9.00 5.27
N SER A 688 13.75 9.73 5.73
CA SER A 688 13.56 10.93 6.56
C SER A 688 13.07 12.15 5.78
N GLY A 689 13.15 12.15 4.45
CA GLY A 689 12.81 13.29 3.62
C GLY A 689 13.85 14.41 3.67
N ASP A 690 15.15 14.07 3.71
CA ASP A 690 16.23 15.07 3.77
C ASP A 690 17.01 15.10 2.45
N SER A 691 16.65 16.06 1.59
CA SER A 691 17.24 16.19 0.25
C SER A 691 18.69 16.64 0.29
N GLY A 692 19.09 17.44 1.28
CA GLY A 692 20.49 17.87 1.43
C GLY A 692 21.41 16.68 1.72
N ARG A 693 20.97 15.73 2.55
CA ARG A 693 21.70 14.47 2.78
C ARG A 693 21.77 13.61 1.51
N ILE A 694 20.69 13.56 0.73
CA ILE A 694 20.68 12.87 -0.57
C ILE A 694 21.73 13.47 -1.51
N ILE A 695 21.84 14.80 -1.60
CA ILE A 695 22.80 15.50 -2.48
C ILE A 695 24.24 15.10 -2.16
N ILE A 696 24.62 15.09 -0.88
CA ILE A 696 25.96 14.71 -0.43
C ILE A 696 26.30 13.29 -0.91
N ILE A 697 25.36 12.36 -0.76
CA ILE A 697 25.58 10.98 -1.21
C ILE A 697 25.60 10.88 -2.74
N LEU A 698 24.80 11.67 -3.47
CA LEU A 698 24.82 11.71 -4.94
C LEU A 698 26.18 12.18 -5.48
N LYS A 699 26.84 13.15 -4.82
CA LYS A 699 28.22 13.57 -5.16
C LYS A 699 29.20 12.39 -5.04
N VAL A 700 29.12 11.63 -3.95
CA VAL A 700 29.94 10.42 -3.75
C VAL A 700 29.58 9.30 -4.75
N PHE A 701 28.29 9.14 -5.06
CA PHE A 701 27.82 8.16 -6.04
C PHE A 701 28.23 8.51 -7.47
N ALA A 702 28.38 9.78 -7.83
CA ALA A 702 28.91 10.17 -9.15
C ALA A 702 30.27 9.52 -9.42
N LEU A 703 31.15 9.51 -8.41
CA LEU A 703 32.45 8.84 -8.46
C LEU A 703 32.30 7.32 -8.34
N SER A 704 31.52 6.83 -7.37
CA SER A 704 31.38 5.40 -7.11
C SER A 704 30.77 4.64 -8.29
N PHE A 705 29.77 5.21 -8.96
CA PHE A 705 29.19 4.65 -10.19
C PHE A 705 30.21 4.57 -11.30
N ARG A 706 31.07 5.58 -11.44
CA ARG A 706 32.12 5.55 -12.47
C ARG A 706 33.11 4.42 -12.18
N GLY A 707 33.64 4.36 -10.95
CA GLY A 707 34.66 3.38 -10.57
C GLY A 707 34.15 1.94 -10.46
N SER A 708 32.84 1.73 -10.34
CA SER A 708 32.20 0.40 -10.39
C SER A 708 31.70 0.01 -11.79
N GLY A 709 31.89 0.85 -12.81
CA GLY A 709 31.47 0.55 -14.19
C GLY A 709 30.01 0.90 -14.52
N HIS A 710 29.25 1.47 -13.58
CA HIS A 710 27.89 2.00 -13.79
C HIS A 710 27.90 3.39 -14.45
N THR A 711 28.59 3.51 -15.58
CA THR A 711 28.92 4.78 -16.25
C THR A 711 27.70 5.63 -16.64
N LYS A 712 26.55 4.99 -16.95
CA LYS A 712 25.29 5.70 -17.25
C LYS A 712 24.79 6.51 -16.05
N TYR A 713 24.74 5.91 -14.86
CA TYR A 713 24.34 6.63 -13.65
C TYR A 713 25.42 7.60 -13.17
N ALA A 714 26.69 7.33 -13.45
CA ALA A 714 27.75 8.32 -13.24
C ALA A 714 27.50 9.58 -14.09
N GLN A 715 27.10 9.42 -15.35
CA GLN A 715 26.75 10.54 -16.24
C GLN A 715 25.52 11.30 -15.75
N GLU A 716 24.48 10.58 -15.32
CA GLU A 716 23.28 11.23 -14.77
C GLU A 716 23.57 12.01 -13.49
N ALA A 717 24.45 11.51 -12.63
CA ALA A 717 24.87 12.24 -11.44
C ALA A 717 25.55 13.57 -11.81
N LEU A 718 26.34 13.64 -12.89
CA LEU A 718 26.90 14.91 -13.38
C LEU A 718 25.80 15.90 -13.79
N PHE A 719 24.74 15.43 -14.47
CA PHE A 719 23.60 16.28 -14.80
C PHE A 719 22.90 16.81 -13.55
N VAL A 720 22.66 15.96 -12.55
CA VAL A 720 22.00 16.38 -11.30
C VAL A 720 22.86 17.39 -10.53
N ILE A 721 24.17 17.15 -10.42
CA ILE A 721 25.09 18.07 -9.73
C ILE A 721 25.14 19.41 -10.46
N HIS A 722 25.36 19.44 -11.78
CA HIS A 722 25.36 20.68 -12.55
C HIS A 722 24.03 21.43 -12.45
N ASN A 723 22.94 20.69 -12.41
CA ASN A 723 21.61 21.24 -12.19
C ASN A 723 21.48 21.96 -10.85
N LEU A 724 21.93 21.32 -9.78
CA LEU A 724 21.87 21.86 -8.42
C LEU A 724 22.80 23.05 -8.20
N GLU A 725 24.01 23.00 -8.76
CA GLU A 725 25.04 24.00 -8.50
C GLU A 725 24.85 25.26 -9.35
N TYR A 726 24.39 25.11 -10.60
CA TYR A 726 24.44 26.22 -11.57
C TYR A 726 23.21 26.42 -12.46
N ILE A 727 22.53 25.35 -12.89
CA ILE A 727 21.47 25.50 -13.91
C ILE A 727 20.12 25.87 -13.29
N TRP A 728 19.77 25.30 -12.14
CA TRP A 728 18.50 25.63 -11.48
C TRP A 728 18.62 26.95 -10.71
N PRO A 729 17.79 27.96 -11.02
CA PRO A 729 17.70 29.15 -10.18
C PRO A 729 17.41 28.78 -8.74
N LYS A 730 17.95 29.51 -7.76
CA LYS A 730 17.81 29.17 -6.32
C LYS A 730 16.36 28.89 -5.87
N PRO A 731 15.35 29.68 -6.26
CA PRO A 731 13.96 29.38 -5.93
C PRO A 731 13.49 28.05 -6.53
N PHE A 732 13.76 27.84 -7.82
CA PHE A 732 13.42 26.59 -8.51
C PHE A 732 14.15 25.36 -7.96
N ARG A 733 15.44 25.49 -7.59
CA ARG A 733 16.22 24.44 -6.91
C ARG A 733 15.53 24.00 -5.63
N THR A 734 15.00 24.94 -4.86
CA THR A 734 14.27 24.67 -3.62
C THR A 734 12.96 23.92 -3.88
N ILE A 735 12.23 24.29 -4.93
CA ILE A 735 11.04 23.54 -5.38
C ILE A 735 11.44 22.11 -5.74
N MET A 736 12.50 21.94 -6.52
CA MET A 736 12.97 20.64 -6.97
C MET A 736 13.34 19.73 -5.78
N THR A 737 14.14 20.21 -4.83
CA THR A 737 14.56 19.42 -3.67
C THR A 737 13.42 19.16 -2.68
N ASN A 738 12.38 20.00 -2.64
CA ASN A 738 11.15 19.74 -1.88
C ASN A 738 10.24 18.67 -2.49
N ASN A 739 10.47 18.29 -3.76
CA ASN A 739 9.57 17.43 -4.53
C ASN A 739 10.24 16.17 -5.10
N TRP A 740 11.49 15.87 -4.76
CA TRP A 740 12.14 14.61 -5.13
C TRP A 740 11.50 13.35 -4.53
N LEU A 741 10.78 13.53 -3.43
CA LEU A 741 10.20 12.47 -2.64
C LEU A 741 8.72 12.73 -2.44
N VAL A 742 7.94 11.66 -2.26
CA VAL A 742 6.52 11.71 -1.95
C VAL A 742 6.23 11.03 -0.63
N ASN A 743 5.18 11.47 0.05
CA ASN A 743 4.69 10.84 1.27
C ASN A 743 3.16 10.73 1.22
N THR A 744 2.64 9.62 0.68
CA THR A 744 1.19 9.40 0.57
C THR A 744 0.50 9.13 1.91
N THR A 745 1.25 8.99 3.01
CA THR A 745 0.70 8.69 4.34
C THR A 745 0.64 9.93 5.25
N GLY A 746 1.46 10.95 4.97
CA GLY A 746 1.66 12.10 5.85
C GLY A 746 2.40 11.78 7.15
N GLN A 747 2.97 10.58 7.31
CA GLN A 747 3.65 10.16 8.54
C GLN A 747 5.16 10.44 8.47
N PRO A 748 5.82 10.83 9.59
CA PRO A 748 7.27 10.97 9.64
C PRO A 748 7.99 9.68 9.22
N ASN A 749 9.15 9.78 8.58
CA ASN A 749 9.95 8.63 8.12
C ASN A 749 9.26 7.68 7.10
N HIS A 750 8.23 8.16 6.38
CA HIS A 750 7.51 7.40 5.35
C HIS A 750 7.65 8.01 3.94
N TRP A 751 8.69 8.80 3.73
CA TRP A 751 9.03 9.32 2.40
C TRP A 751 9.62 8.22 1.51
N TYR A 752 9.32 8.30 0.22
CA TYR A 752 9.90 7.41 -0.79
C TYR A 752 10.03 8.11 -2.14
N PRO A 753 10.89 7.60 -3.04
CA PRO A 753 11.12 8.22 -4.35
C PRO A 753 9.87 8.26 -5.24
N VAL A 754 9.78 9.30 -6.05
CA VAL A 754 8.69 9.49 -7.02
C VAL A 754 8.61 8.36 -8.05
N ASP A 755 9.74 7.85 -8.52
CA ASP A 755 9.77 6.72 -9.46
C ASP A 755 9.34 5.39 -8.81
N LEU A 756 9.58 5.21 -7.49
CA LEU A 756 9.03 4.06 -6.76
C LEU A 756 7.50 4.13 -6.62
N LEU A 757 6.90 5.33 -6.51
CA LEU A 757 5.45 5.50 -6.58
C LEU A 757 4.92 4.95 -7.92
N GLN A 758 5.60 5.29 -9.01
CA GLN A 758 5.20 4.86 -10.34
C GLN A 758 5.32 3.34 -10.51
N GLU A 759 6.41 2.74 -10.01
CA GLU A 759 6.59 1.28 -9.99
C GLU A 759 5.47 0.59 -9.18
N HIS A 760 5.08 1.14 -8.03
CA HIS A 760 3.93 0.63 -7.29
C HIS A 760 2.63 0.69 -8.11
N ASN A 761 2.36 1.80 -8.80
CA ASN A 761 1.16 1.94 -9.64
C ASN A 761 1.18 0.95 -10.82
N ILE A 762 2.34 0.70 -11.41
CA ILE A 762 2.54 -0.33 -12.43
C ILE A 762 2.24 -1.71 -11.86
N PHE A 763 2.75 -2.03 -10.66
CA PHE A 763 2.47 -3.30 -9.99
C PHE A 763 0.98 -3.52 -9.78
N TRP A 764 0.24 -2.52 -9.27
CA TRP A 764 -1.21 -2.61 -9.09
C TRP A 764 -1.94 -2.85 -10.42
N THR A 765 -1.56 -2.10 -11.46
CA THR A 765 -2.15 -2.20 -12.79
C THR A 765 -1.92 -3.57 -13.43
N LYS A 766 -0.67 -4.05 -13.42
CA LYS A 766 -0.26 -5.30 -14.07
C LYS A 766 -0.65 -6.56 -13.31
N THR A 767 -0.64 -6.52 -11.97
CA THR A 767 -0.72 -7.73 -11.14
C THR A 767 -2.06 -7.90 -10.47
N ILE A 768 -2.65 -6.81 -9.97
CA ILE A 768 -3.88 -6.87 -9.16
C ILE A 768 -5.11 -6.55 -10.00
N TYR A 769 -5.01 -5.54 -10.87
CA TYR A 769 -6.12 -5.02 -11.67
C TYR A 769 -6.09 -5.46 -13.14
N SER A 770 -5.26 -6.46 -13.46
CA SER A 770 -5.22 -7.10 -14.77
C SER A 770 -6.61 -7.57 -15.16
N ALA A 771 -6.94 -7.46 -16.45
CA ALA A 771 -8.22 -7.92 -16.93
C ALA A 771 -8.39 -9.42 -16.66
N GLN A 772 -9.56 -9.82 -16.20
CA GLN A 772 -9.84 -11.22 -15.93
C GLN A 772 -10.26 -11.95 -17.21
N GLY A 773 -9.54 -13.01 -17.57
CA GLY A 773 -9.79 -13.83 -18.76
C GLY A 773 -9.35 -13.17 -20.06
N SER A 774 -10.05 -13.42 -21.17
CA SER A 774 -9.71 -12.91 -22.51
C SER A 774 -9.94 -11.40 -22.72
N GLY A 775 -10.19 -10.65 -21.64
CA GLY A 775 -10.46 -9.21 -21.68
C GLY A 775 -9.21 -8.33 -21.56
N ALA A 776 -8.01 -8.92 -21.51
CA ALA A 776 -6.75 -8.18 -21.44
C ALA A 776 -6.56 -7.35 -22.71
N SER A 777 -6.51 -6.03 -22.55
CA SER A 777 -6.32 -5.09 -23.65
C SER A 777 -5.79 -3.75 -23.13
N TRP A 778 -5.24 -2.96 -24.05
CA TRP A 778 -4.89 -1.57 -23.78
C TRP A 778 -6.10 -0.73 -23.35
N ASP A 779 -7.27 -0.93 -23.96
CA ASP A 779 -8.52 -0.26 -23.56
C ASP A 779 -8.87 -0.52 -22.08
N TRP A 780 -8.58 -1.72 -21.59
CA TRP A 780 -8.79 -2.06 -20.19
C TRP A 780 -7.81 -1.34 -19.27
N LEU A 781 -6.52 -1.31 -19.63
CA LEU A 781 -5.52 -0.62 -18.82
C LEU A 781 -5.70 0.90 -18.83
N GLU A 782 -6.08 1.47 -19.97
CA GLU A 782 -6.45 2.88 -20.09
C GLU A 782 -7.56 3.24 -19.08
N MET A 783 -8.55 2.35 -18.94
CA MET A 783 -9.68 2.53 -18.03
C MET A 783 -9.27 2.33 -16.56
N ILE A 784 -8.51 1.29 -16.23
CA ILE A 784 -8.29 0.91 -14.83
C ILE A 784 -7.18 1.70 -14.13
N SER A 785 -6.17 2.16 -14.86
CA SER A 785 -5.01 2.87 -14.31
C SER A 785 -5.42 4.11 -13.48
N PRO A 786 -6.32 5.00 -13.95
CA PRO A 786 -6.77 6.14 -13.14
C PRO A 786 -7.51 5.76 -11.85
N CYS A 787 -8.04 4.54 -11.76
CA CYS A 787 -8.86 4.11 -10.62
C CYS A 787 -8.05 3.59 -9.43
N ILE A 788 -6.71 3.42 -9.57
CA ILE A 788 -5.86 2.72 -8.58
C ILE A 788 -6.11 3.25 -7.16
N ASN A 789 -6.09 4.57 -6.97
CA ASN A 789 -6.22 5.17 -5.64
C ASN A 789 -7.61 4.99 -5.06
N VAL A 790 -8.66 5.21 -5.86
CA VAL A 790 -10.04 5.00 -5.41
C VAL A 790 -10.26 3.55 -4.99
N LEU A 791 -9.77 2.60 -5.80
CA LEU A 791 -9.86 1.17 -5.48
C LEU A 791 -9.12 0.82 -4.18
N ARG A 792 -7.92 1.39 -3.96
CA ARG A 792 -7.19 1.23 -2.69
C ARG A 792 -7.97 1.80 -1.51
N THR A 793 -8.61 2.96 -1.68
CA THR A 793 -9.50 3.55 -0.66
C THR A 793 -10.67 2.62 -0.35
N VAL A 794 -11.31 2.00 -1.36
CA VAL A 794 -12.37 0.99 -1.14
C VAL A 794 -11.86 -0.13 -0.23
N VAL A 795 -10.68 -0.67 -0.55
CA VAL A 795 -10.09 -1.80 0.19
C VAL A 795 -9.82 -1.41 1.64
N THR A 796 -9.18 -0.27 1.88
CA THR A 796 -8.88 0.21 3.23
C THR A 796 -10.15 0.45 4.04
N SER A 797 -11.12 1.20 3.52
CA SER A 797 -12.36 1.53 4.23
C SER A 797 -13.20 0.29 4.58
N ILE A 798 -13.30 -0.68 3.66
CA ILE A 798 -14.02 -1.93 3.94
C ILE A 798 -13.26 -2.81 4.93
N ASN A 799 -11.93 -2.90 4.85
CA ASN A 799 -11.14 -3.66 5.82
C ASN A 799 -11.23 -3.06 7.24
N GLU A 800 -11.26 -1.74 7.37
CA GLU A 800 -11.49 -1.06 8.66
C GLU A 800 -12.90 -1.30 9.21
N ALA A 801 -13.91 -1.36 8.34
CA ALA A 801 -15.31 -1.54 8.74
C ALA A 801 -15.69 -3.00 9.02
N LEU A 802 -15.17 -3.95 8.24
CA LEU A 802 -15.62 -5.35 8.17
C LEU A 802 -14.50 -6.39 8.24
N GLY A 803 -13.24 -5.99 8.07
CA GLY A 803 -12.11 -6.90 8.03
C GLY A 803 -11.81 -7.53 9.39
N SER A 804 -11.33 -8.77 9.39
CA SER A 804 -10.62 -9.31 10.55
C SER A 804 -9.40 -8.44 10.85
N LYS A 805 -8.97 -8.35 12.12
CA LYS A 805 -7.69 -7.74 12.54
C LYS A 805 -6.48 -8.57 12.04
N GLN A 806 -6.45 -8.92 10.76
CA GLN A 806 -5.22 -9.34 10.11
C GLN A 806 -4.28 -8.14 10.22
N GLY A 807 -3.11 -8.35 10.82
CA GLY A 807 -2.13 -7.29 10.99
C GLY A 807 -1.89 -6.63 9.64
N THR A 808 -2.09 -5.32 9.55
CA THR A 808 -1.83 -4.53 8.34
C THR A 808 -0.34 -4.36 8.06
N LYS A 809 0.51 -4.87 8.97
CA LYS A 809 1.97 -4.82 8.90
C LYS A 809 2.50 -6.25 8.80
N HIS A 810 3.31 -6.51 7.80
CA HIS A 810 4.18 -7.69 7.81
C HIS A 810 5.06 -7.61 9.06
N ALA A 811 5.16 -8.71 9.81
CA ALA A 811 6.10 -8.80 10.90
C ALA A 811 7.52 -8.61 10.34
N THR A 812 8.31 -7.73 10.96
CA THR A 812 9.72 -7.61 10.62
C THR A 812 10.40 -8.95 10.87
N PRO A 813 11.17 -9.50 9.91
CA PRO A 813 11.93 -10.72 10.14
C PRO A 813 12.88 -10.54 11.33
N ASP A 814 12.98 -11.58 12.18
CA ASP A 814 13.97 -11.61 13.25
C ASP A 814 15.34 -11.97 12.67
N LEU A 815 16.32 -11.08 12.85
CA LEU A 815 17.68 -11.23 12.31
C LEU A 815 18.68 -11.71 13.35
N THR A 816 18.26 -11.99 14.59
CA THR A 816 19.17 -12.34 15.69
C THR A 816 20.16 -13.44 15.30
N ARG A 817 19.66 -14.56 14.75
CA ARG A 817 20.50 -15.69 14.33
C ARG A 817 21.44 -15.37 13.16
N ASP A 818 20.97 -14.62 12.17
CA ASP A 818 21.79 -14.17 11.03
C ASP A 818 22.97 -13.33 11.52
N LEU A 819 22.71 -12.40 12.46
CA LEU A 819 23.72 -11.48 12.98
C LEU A 819 24.72 -12.20 13.90
N GLU A 820 24.28 -13.18 14.70
CA GLU A 820 25.18 -14.04 15.47
C GLU A 820 26.11 -14.85 14.57
N GLU A 821 25.58 -15.43 13.48
CA GLU A 821 26.37 -16.20 12.51
C GLU A 821 27.45 -15.34 11.82
N LEU A 822 27.05 -14.15 11.37
CA LEU A 822 27.97 -13.19 10.75
C LEU A 822 29.07 -12.78 11.73
N GLN A 823 28.72 -12.42 12.97
CA GLN A 823 29.69 -12.02 13.98
C GLN A 823 30.67 -13.15 14.30
N ARG A 824 30.18 -14.38 14.45
CA ARG A 824 31.01 -15.55 14.73
C ARG A 824 32.02 -15.81 13.60
N THR A 825 31.56 -15.76 12.35
CA THR A 825 32.43 -15.98 11.19
C THR A 825 33.48 -14.87 11.05
N LEU A 826 33.08 -13.60 11.21
CA LEU A 826 33.99 -12.46 11.15
C LEU A 826 35.06 -12.51 12.25
N ALA A 827 34.68 -12.95 13.46
CA ALA A 827 35.59 -13.13 14.58
C ALA A 827 36.54 -14.31 14.38
N ALA A 828 36.01 -15.46 13.94
CA ALA A 828 36.82 -16.67 13.73
C ALA A 828 37.90 -16.51 12.64
N THR A 829 37.72 -15.55 11.74
CA THR A 829 38.64 -15.27 10.63
C THR A 829 39.42 -13.95 10.79
N ASP A 830 39.28 -13.30 11.95
CA ASP A 830 39.92 -12.02 12.30
C ASP A 830 39.87 -10.98 11.14
N VAL A 831 38.68 -10.78 10.57
CA VAL A 831 38.52 -9.93 9.36
C VAL A 831 38.88 -8.46 9.62
N TYR A 832 38.55 -7.93 10.80
CA TYR A 832 38.77 -6.53 11.17
C TYR A 832 40.01 -6.31 12.06
N ARG A 833 40.94 -7.27 12.07
CA ARG A 833 42.29 -7.11 12.61
C ARG A 833 43.29 -7.19 11.47
N ILE A 834 44.35 -6.39 11.54
CA ILE A 834 45.39 -6.38 10.50
C ILE A 834 46.31 -7.58 10.74
N HIS A 835 46.39 -8.44 9.74
CA HIS A 835 47.34 -9.54 9.64
C HIS A 835 48.22 -9.32 8.42
N PRO A 836 49.45 -8.78 8.61
CA PRO A 836 50.37 -8.51 7.51
C PRO A 836 50.65 -9.77 6.69
N GLY A 837 50.63 -9.64 5.36
CA GLY A 837 50.88 -10.73 4.43
C GLY A 837 49.64 -11.56 4.04
N ARG A 838 48.43 -11.23 4.52
CA ARG A 838 47.21 -11.92 4.07
C ARG A 838 46.89 -11.59 2.61
N VAL A 839 46.89 -12.62 1.78
CA VAL A 839 46.58 -12.57 0.34
C VAL A 839 45.34 -13.41 0.07
N ILE A 840 44.53 -12.96 -0.89
CA ILE A 840 43.42 -13.72 -1.44
C ILE A 840 43.84 -14.12 -2.87
N ASP A 841 43.62 -15.36 -3.26
CA ASP A 841 44.02 -15.83 -4.58
C ASP A 841 43.00 -15.46 -5.67
N GLY A 842 43.50 -15.09 -6.85
CA GLY A 842 42.69 -14.96 -8.08
C GLY A 842 42.37 -13.52 -8.51
N GLU A 843 41.77 -13.40 -9.70
CA GLU A 843 41.58 -12.12 -10.41
C GLU A 843 40.70 -11.09 -9.67
N LYS A 844 39.82 -11.55 -8.77
CA LYS A 844 38.90 -10.70 -7.99
C LYS A 844 39.33 -10.48 -6.54
N ALA A 845 40.58 -10.79 -6.25
CA ALA A 845 41.09 -10.77 -4.88
C ALA A 845 41.21 -9.34 -4.30
N VAL A 846 41.52 -8.34 -5.13
CA VAL A 846 41.60 -6.93 -4.70
C VAL A 846 40.32 -6.20 -5.06
N VAL A 847 39.56 -5.75 -4.06
CA VAL A 847 38.38 -4.92 -4.30
C VAL A 847 38.81 -3.49 -4.67
N PRO A 848 38.32 -2.91 -5.77
CA PRO A 848 38.66 -1.54 -6.15
C PRO A 848 38.07 -0.54 -5.16
N ASN A 849 38.82 0.51 -4.83
CA ASN A 849 38.23 1.67 -4.16
C ASN A 849 37.48 2.50 -5.21
N VAL A 850 36.19 2.20 -5.40
CA VAL A 850 35.37 2.74 -6.49
C VAL A 850 35.31 4.27 -6.51
N VAL A 851 35.38 4.95 -5.37
CA VAL A 851 35.43 6.42 -5.31
C VAL A 851 36.76 6.95 -5.89
N SER A 852 37.90 6.38 -5.45
CA SER A 852 39.22 6.79 -5.94
C SER A 852 39.42 6.43 -7.41
N VAL A 853 38.96 5.26 -7.84
CA VAL A 853 38.98 4.83 -9.25
C VAL A 853 38.12 5.78 -10.09
N GLY A 854 36.89 6.06 -9.65
CA GLY A 854 36.00 6.98 -10.35
C GLY A 854 36.57 8.39 -10.47
N LEU A 855 37.26 8.88 -9.43
CA LEU A 855 37.95 10.16 -9.44
C LEU A 855 39.08 10.19 -10.47
N SER A 856 39.93 9.15 -10.50
CA SER A 856 41.02 9.05 -11.48
C SER A 856 40.52 9.00 -12.93
N GLN A 857 39.30 8.49 -13.14
CA GLN A 857 38.67 8.35 -14.45
C GLN A 857 37.79 9.55 -14.83
N LEU A 858 37.65 10.57 -13.98
CA LEU A 858 36.65 11.63 -14.16
C LEU A 858 36.98 12.63 -15.27
N SER A 859 38.26 12.92 -15.51
CA SER A 859 38.71 14.01 -16.38
C SER A 859 38.15 13.94 -17.81
N GLY A 860 38.25 12.77 -18.46
CA GLY A 860 37.74 12.53 -19.81
C GLY A 860 36.22 12.71 -19.91
N PRO A 861 35.42 11.94 -19.14
CA PRO A 861 33.97 12.07 -19.10
C PRO A 861 33.48 13.48 -18.74
N LEU A 862 34.15 14.18 -17.82
CA LEU A 862 33.80 15.56 -17.45
C LEU A 862 34.03 16.52 -18.62
N CYS A 863 35.14 16.38 -19.34
CA CYS A 863 35.40 17.15 -20.56
C CYS A 863 34.34 16.90 -21.63
N GLU A 864 33.98 15.63 -21.86
CA GLU A 864 32.94 15.25 -22.82
C GLU A 864 31.56 15.82 -22.43
N TYR A 865 31.21 15.73 -21.14
CA TYR A 865 30.00 16.29 -20.59
C TYR A 865 29.92 17.81 -20.80
N ASN A 866 30.99 18.55 -20.46
CA ASN A 866 31.03 20.00 -20.65
C ASN A 866 30.96 20.38 -22.12
N ARG A 867 31.64 19.65 -23.02
CA ARG A 867 31.53 19.86 -24.47
C ARG A 867 30.09 19.71 -24.96
N MET A 868 29.40 18.66 -24.51
CA MET A 868 27.99 18.44 -24.83
C MET A 868 27.11 19.59 -24.33
N MET A 869 27.30 20.06 -23.10
CA MET A 869 26.54 21.20 -22.54
C MET A 869 26.80 22.49 -23.32
N SER A 870 28.05 22.78 -23.70
CA SER A 870 28.39 23.94 -24.53
C SER A 870 27.79 23.88 -25.95
N VAL A 871 27.70 22.68 -26.55
CA VAL A 871 27.01 22.50 -27.85
C VAL A 871 25.53 22.80 -27.70
N LEU A 872 24.88 22.29 -26.65
CA LEU A 872 23.46 22.54 -26.41
C LEU A 872 23.17 24.03 -26.18
N LYS A 873 23.99 24.73 -25.39
CA LYS A 873 23.88 26.20 -25.20
C LYS A 873 23.94 26.95 -26.52
N ARG A 874 24.86 26.58 -27.41
CA ARG A 874 24.99 27.22 -28.73
C ARG A 874 23.84 26.94 -29.68
N ARG A 875 23.20 25.77 -29.60
CA ARG A 875 22.04 25.42 -30.46
C ARG A 875 20.74 26.08 -30.00
N ARG A 876 20.67 26.47 -28.74
CA ARG A 876 19.49 27.10 -28.13
C ARG A 876 19.40 28.61 -28.39
N ARG A 877 20.55 29.29 -28.39
CA ARG A 877 20.69 30.69 -28.79
C ARG A 877 20.54 30.80 -30.30
#